data_AF-A0A8H5EZS7-F1
#
_entry.id   AF-A0A8H5EZS7-F1
#
_cell.length_a   1.000
_cell.length_b   1.000
_cell.length_c   1.000
_cell.angle_alpha   90.00
_cell.angle_beta   90.00
_cell.angle_gamma   90.00
#
_symmetry.space_group_name_H-M   'P 1'
#
loop_
_entity.id
_entity.type
_entity.pdbx_description
1 polymer ?
#
loop_
_entity_poly.entity_id
_entity_poly.type
_entity_poly.pdbx_seq_one_letter_code
_entity_poly.pdbx_strand_id
1 'polypeptide(L)'
;MASSTYCMRYVQSGCPDGTNCHLRHDIFLCGCGLVLLVSSQLPHLEGQRHRALLAGRRDPRLDNRERYANRSAQIPSFLPDNIQSVPDAQTWITRCSQCGKDVDNSIYAAHVEQHVKQRRRNEIRLEIDATADDKEGVTVSGRRGIDFGVYESTAPKEIRIYINSTEANVAVISVRMRSSADGEVANPKFTATVLGKNNRIHRGGSRPVLITLYPQYDGYYQDVLELVFFHFDKRMSFIITRSVEATIGSREDHELLKAKEPYQRRMFTKFLPQGRIVRSSRPPVWTKSTWKVKLLGHDAPVDFIKSVYGPGVNPKKALAAIKAYMPPFFTENTYGAWFQVLLWLEEERVRLDLDAYSLTDVELKPEYPRYKLLVQGLAENRPSVLVGDFIQVSLTGYSGNPNARTWNEGRVHKVREYDVSLHFGNEFSTYRGTKFDVRFVLNRLPYRRMHDVLANDFNPSRFLFPDASHIRGATRVSHAMISEIRPYDRPLGEDEEQMETVAAILNQKPGSVPFVVFGPPGTGKTVTIVEAMRQLLDSSDDVRILACAPNNSAADTIVRKLGPTLGATKIFRLNALSRKLDEVGKDLRPYCCINGNEFFAMPSVEELKNYRVVVSTCLSACVPASLGIKRCGGNSLSAGGRKSTIECGSDRSIHR
;
A
#
# COMPACT_ATOMS: atom_id res chain seq x y z
N MET A 1 -55.88 20.43 26.71
CA MET A 1 -55.36 19.08 26.96
C MET A 1 -55.65 18.22 25.74
N ALA A 2 -54.66 17.95 24.89
CA ALA A 2 -54.81 17.00 23.79
C ALA A 2 -54.34 15.64 24.31
N SER A 3 -55.17 14.60 24.24
CA SER A 3 -54.76 13.24 24.62
C SER A 3 -53.67 12.77 23.65
N SER A 4 -52.41 12.74 24.09
CA SER A 4 -51.31 12.24 23.25
C SER A 4 -51.49 10.74 23.03
N THR A 5 -51.66 10.32 21.78
CA THR A 5 -51.80 8.91 21.37
C THR A 5 -50.48 8.12 21.40
N TYR A 6 -49.41 8.73 21.93
CA TYR A 6 -48.04 8.23 21.88
C TYR A 6 -47.25 8.60 23.15
N CYS A 7 -46.32 7.74 23.54
CA CYS A 7 -45.58 7.86 24.79
C CYS A 7 -44.37 8.80 24.65
N MET A 8 -44.49 10.05 25.11
CA MET A 8 -43.38 11.02 25.06
C MET A 8 -42.18 10.62 25.92
N ARG A 9 -42.38 9.88 27.02
CA ARG A 9 -41.30 9.39 27.89
C ARG A 9 -40.43 8.34 27.19
N TYR A 10 -41.03 7.50 26.35
CA TYR A 10 -40.29 6.51 25.54
C TYR A 10 -39.27 7.18 24.61
N VAL A 11 -39.64 8.32 24.01
CA VAL A 11 -38.83 9.05 23.03
C VAL A 11 -37.58 9.70 23.64
N GLN A 12 -37.64 10.11 24.91
CA GLN A 12 -36.56 10.88 25.56
C GLN A 12 -35.61 10.01 26.39
N SER A 13 -36.11 8.97 27.06
CA SER A 13 -35.33 8.20 28.04
C SER A 13 -35.72 6.72 28.14
N GLY A 14 -36.60 6.22 27.25
CA GLY A 14 -37.22 4.89 27.39
C GLY A 14 -38.40 4.89 28.38
N CYS A 15 -39.37 3.97 28.17
CA CYS A 15 -40.58 3.89 29.01
C CYS A 15 -40.33 2.95 30.22
N PRO A 16 -40.53 3.42 31.46
CA PRO A 16 -40.32 2.60 32.65
C PRO A 16 -41.37 1.48 32.80
N ASP A 17 -42.55 1.62 32.19
CA ASP A 17 -43.65 0.64 32.26
C ASP A 17 -43.57 -0.47 31.20
N GLY A 18 -42.54 -0.43 30.33
CA GLY A 18 -42.26 -1.47 29.34
C GLY A 18 -43.47 -1.83 28.46
N THR A 19 -43.82 -3.11 28.43
CA THR A 19 -44.93 -3.67 27.63
C THR A 19 -46.33 -3.36 28.19
N ASN A 20 -46.44 -2.82 29.41
CA ASN A 20 -47.72 -2.50 30.04
C ASN A 20 -48.20 -1.06 29.78
N CYS A 21 -47.48 -0.28 28.98
CA CYS A 21 -47.89 1.07 28.61
C CYS A 21 -48.97 1.03 27.51
N HIS A 22 -50.11 1.68 27.75
CA HIS A 22 -51.22 1.77 26.78
C HIS A 22 -50.99 2.82 25.66
N LEU A 23 -49.80 3.45 25.62
CA LEU A 23 -49.44 4.48 24.64
C LEU A 23 -48.46 3.93 23.59
N ARG A 24 -48.52 4.44 22.36
CA ARG A 24 -47.69 3.96 21.25
C ARG A 24 -46.18 4.18 21.48
N HIS A 25 -45.40 3.13 21.20
CA HIS A 25 -43.93 3.08 21.29
C HIS A 25 -43.23 2.90 19.92
N ASP A 26 -43.99 2.78 18.84
CA ASP A 26 -43.54 2.67 17.45
C ASP A 26 -43.18 4.03 16.83
N ILE A 27 -42.61 4.94 17.63
CA ILE A 27 -42.32 6.33 17.27
C ILE A 27 -40.86 6.72 17.56
N PHE A 28 -40.33 7.67 16.81
CA PHE A 28 -38.98 8.24 16.98
C PHE A 28 -38.98 9.77 16.87
N LEU A 29 -38.03 10.43 17.53
CA LEU A 29 -37.79 11.87 17.39
C LEU A 29 -36.77 12.12 16.28
N CYS A 30 -37.20 12.80 15.23
CA CYS A 30 -36.33 13.21 14.15
C CYS A 30 -35.52 14.47 14.53
N GLY A 31 -34.30 14.62 14.00
CA GLY A 31 -33.42 15.76 14.28
C GLY A 31 -34.01 17.13 13.91
N CYS A 32 -35.04 17.16 13.05
CA CYS A 32 -35.82 18.36 12.73
C CYS A 32 -36.83 18.76 13.83
N GLY A 33 -36.96 17.98 14.91
CA GLY A 33 -37.83 18.26 16.06
C GLY A 33 -39.24 17.65 16.00
N LEU A 34 -39.54 16.81 15.01
CA LEU A 34 -40.84 16.13 14.87
C LEU A 34 -40.80 14.70 15.43
N VAL A 35 -41.88 14.29 16.09
CA VAL A 35 -42.10 12.90 16.55
C VAL A 35 -42.96 12.18 15.51
N LEU A 36 -42.45 11.08 14.96
CA LEU A 36 -43.08 10.34 13.85
C LEU A 36 -43.02 8.84 14.07
N LEU A 37 -43.83 8.07 13.33
CA LEU A 37 -43.80 6.61 13.38
C LEU A 37 -42.54 6.08 12.70
N VAL A 38 -41.97 4.99 13.21
CA VAL A 38 -40.76 4.35 12.65
C VAL A 38 -40.99 3.92 11.18
N SER A 39 -42.21 3.51 10.83
CA SER A 39 -42.59 3.15 9.45
C SER A 39 -42.55 4.32 8.47
N SER A 40 -42.62 5.56 8.93
CA SER A 40 -42.59 6.77 8.10
C SER A 40 -41.21 7.46 8.11
N GLN A 41 -40.19 6.82 8.67
CA GLN A 41 -38.85 7.39 8.83
C GLN A 41 -38.17 7.73 7.50
N LEU A 42 -38.11 6.78 6.56
CA LEU A 42 -37.49 6.99 5.25
C LEU A 42 -38.21 8.07 4.41
N PRO A 43 -39.54 7.98 4.18
CA PRO A 43 -40.24 9.00 3.40
C PRO A 43 -40.24 10.39 4.07
N HIS A 44 -40.13 10.46 5.41
CA HIS A 44 -39.96 11.74 6.10
C HIS A 44 -38.57 12.36 5.86
N LEU A 45 -37.50 11.59 6.01
CA LEU A 45 -36.12 12.07 5.84
C LEU A 45 -35.84 12.55 4.40
N GLU A 46 -36.51 11.94 3.42
CA GLU A 46 -36.41 12.31 2.01
C GLU A 46 -37.31 13.49 1.63
N GLY A 47 -38.33 13.80 2.45
CA GLY A 47 -39.34 14.81 2.18
C GLY A 47 -38.85 16.27 2.28
N GLN A 48 -39.38 17.14 1.41
CA GLN A 48 -39.04 18.57 1.38
C GLN A 48 -39.30 19.29 2.71
N ARG A 49 -40.32 18.88 3.47
CA ARG A 49 -40.67 19.47 4.77
C ARG A 49 -39.60 19.24 5.85
N HIS A 50 -38.92 18.09 5.83
CA HIS A 50 -37.81 17.79 6.73
C HIS A 50 -36.60 18.71 6.45
N ARG A 51 -36.27 18.89 5.16
CA ARG A 51 -35.20 19.79 4.72
C ARG A 51 -35.48 21.25 5.08
N ALA A 52 -36.72 21.72 4.90
CA ALA A 52 -37.11 23.09 5.24
C ALA A 52 -37.03 23.38 6.75
N LEU A 53 -37.42 22.42 7.60
CA LEU A 53 -37.37 22.58 9.06
C LEU A 53 -35.93 22.56 9.61
N LEU A 54 -35.01 21.87 8.95
CA LEU A 54 -33.59 21.91 9.28
C LEU A 54 -32.92 23.22 8.83
N ALA A 55 -33.34 23.80 7.70
CA ALA A 55 -32.83 25.08 7.21
C ALA A 55 -33.12 26.26 8.16
N GLY A 56 -34.17 26.16 8.99
CA GLY A 56 -34.54 27.19 9.96
C GLY A 56 -33.75 27.18 11.28
N ARG A 57 -32.91 26.17 11.56
CA ARG A 57 -32.13 26.09 12.81
C ARG A 57 -30.68 26.53 12.58
N ARG A 58 -30.35 27.78 12.95
CA ARG A 58 -28.96 28.27 13.01
C ARG A 58 -28.18 27.56 14.14
N ASP A 59 -26.93 27.22 13.86
CA ASP A 59 -25.99 26.61 14.80
C ASP A 59 -25.56 27.62 15.90
N PRO A 60 -25.77 27.33 17.20
CA PRO A 60 -25.31 28.16 18.32
C PRO A 60 -23.78 28.33 18.39
N ARG A 61 -23.00 27.58 17.60
CA ARG A 61 -21.52 27.67 17.59
C ARG A 61 -20.96 28.79 16.70
N LEU A 62 -21.79 29.44 15.89
CA LEU A 62 -21.34 30.62 15.13
C LEU A 62 -21.08 31.83 16.05
N ASP A 63 -21.81 31.97 17.17
CA ASP A 63 -21.59 33.04 18.16
C ASP A 63 -20.27 32.90 18.95
N ASN A 64 -19.74 31.68 19.08
CA ASN A 64 -18.48 31.44 19.80
C ASN A 64 -17.23 31.64 18.94
N ARG A 65 -17.37 31.75 17.61
CA ARG A 65 -16.25 31.95 16.68
C ARG A 65 -15.76 33.40 16.66
N GLU A 66 -16.65 34.37 16.92
CA GLU A 66 -16.28 35.80 17.02
C GLU A 66 -15.49 36.13 18.30
N ARG A 67 -15.67 35.36 19.40
CA ARG A 67 -14.94 35.60 20.66
C ARG A 67 -13.51 35.04 20.68
N TYR A 68 -13.21 34.03 19.86
CA TYR A 68 -11.87 33.42 19.80
C TYR A 68 -10.94 34.08 18.76
N ALA A 69 -11.49 34.82 17.80
CA ALA A 69 -10.69 35.58 16.82
C ALA A 69 -9.87 36.73 17.45
N ASN A 70 -10.28 37.23 18.62
CA ASN A 70 -9.62 38.35 19.32
C ASN A 70 -8.47 37.97 20.27
N ARG A 71 -8.06 36.69 20.34
CA ARG A 71 -7.01 36.23 21.30
C ARG A 71 -5.75 35.62 20.69
N SER A 72 -5.64 35.56 19.38
CA SER A 72 -4.49 34.94 18.69
C SER A 72 -3.73 35.95 17.83
N ALA A 73 -3.45 37.13 18.39
CA ALA A 73 -2.40 38.01 17.86
C ALA A 73 -1.11 37.68 18.61
N GLN A 74 -0.22 36.89 17.97
CA GLN A 74 1.25 36.86 18.17
C GLN A 74 1.86 35.59 17.54
N ILE A 75 1.93 35.51 16.21
CA ILE A 75 2.94 34.72 15.45
C ILE A 75 3.26 35.53 14.17
N PRO A 76 4.52 35.62 13.70
CA PRO A 76 4.93 36.57 12.66
C PRO A 76 4.43 36.19 11.27
N SER A 77 3.88 37.17 10.56
CA SER A 77 3.37 37.11 9.20
C SER A 77 4.49 37.19 8.14
N PHE A 78 4.54 36.21 7.25
CA PHE A 78 5.13 36.36 5.91
C PHE A 78 4.18 35.71 4.90
N LEU A 79 3.26 36.50 4.33
CA LEU A 79 2.54 36.29 3.06
C LEU A 79 1.69 37.57 2.79
N PRO A 80 1.49 38.02 1.54
CA PRO A 80 0.72 39.24 1.24
C PRO A 80 -0.79 38.98 1.18
N ASP A 81 -1.55 39.95 1.69
CA ASP A 81 -3.02 39.99 1.69
C ASP A 81 -3.59 40.26 0.29
N ASN A 82 -4.24 39.26 -0.32
CA ASN A 82 -5.47 39.43 -1.11
C ASN A 82 -5.98 38.09 -1.65
N ILE A 83 -7.03 37.54 -1.06
CA ILE A 83 -7.88 36.52 -1.70
C ILE A 83 -9.34 36.91 -1.43
N GLN A 84 -10.02 37.33 -2.49
CA GLN A 84 -11.48 37.45 -2.52
C GLN A 84 -12.10 36.04 -2.60
N SER A 85 -13.01 35.74 -1.69
CA SER A 85 -13.74 34.48 -1.57
C SER A 85 -14.84 34.33 -2.63
N VAL A 86 -14.92 33.16 -3.26
CA VAL A 86 -16.07 32.69 -4.08
C VAL A 86 -16.83 31.61 -3.28
N PRO A 87 -18.17 31.49 -3.36
CA PRO A 87 -18.98 30.79 -2.36
C PRO A 87 -18.96 29.24 -2.47
N ASP A 88 -18.90 28.58 -1.30
CA ASP A 88 -18.85 27.14 -1.10
C ASP A 88 -20.11 26.37 -1.57
N ALA A 89 -19.88 25.22 -2.21
CA ALA A 89 -20.87 24.15 -2.29
C ALA A 89 -21.00 23.48 -0.90
N GLN A 90 -22.13 23.68 -0.23
CA GLN A 90 -22.39 23.16 1.12
C GLN A 90 -22.46 21.62 1.13
N THR A 91 -21.41 20.97 1.62
CA THR A 91 -21.40 19.55 1.95
C THR A 91 -21.96 19.35 3.36
N TRP A 92 -23.10 18.66 3.48
CA TRP A 92 -23.73 18.39 4.77
C TRP A 92 -23.20 17.09 5.38
N ILE A 93 -22.65 17.18 6.59
CA ILE A 93 -22.03 16.06 7.31
C ILE A 93 -22.97 15.60 8.43
N THR A 94 -23.33 14.32 8.43
CA THR A 94 -24.23 13.69 9.41
C THR A 94 -23.44 12.76 10.33
N ARG A 95 -23.60 12.92 11.64
CA ARG A 95 -22.91 12.08 12.64
C ARG A 95 -23.58 10.72 12.77
N CYS A 96 -22.84 9.65 12.50
CA CYS A 96 -23.32 8.28 12.63
C CYS A 96 -23.57 7.92 14.09
N SER A 97 -24.81 7.55 14.42
CA SER A 97 -25.21 7.17 15.78
C SER A 97 -24.58 5.86 16.26
N GLN A 98 -24.08 5.00 15.36
CA GLN A 98 -23.50 3.70 15.72
C GLN A 98 -21.99 3.71 15.97
N CYS A 99 -21.23 4.57 15.28
CA CYS A 99 -19.77 4.64 15.44
C CYS A 99 -19.25 6.04 15.81
N GLY A 100 -20.15 7.02 15.91
CA GLY A 100 -19.83 8.40 16.28
C GLY A 100 -18.96 9.15 15.27
N LYS A 101 -18.80 8.64 14.05
CA LYS A 101 -18.06 9.30 12.97
C LYS A 101 -18.96 10.27 12.22
N ASP A 102 -18.41 11.42 11.86
CA ASP A 102 -19.07 12.41 11.02
C ASP A 102 -18.87 11.98 9.56
N VAL A 103 -19.97 11.67 8.87
CA VAL A 103 -19.99 11.06 7.54
C VAL A 103 -20.83 11.94 6.62
N ASP A 104 -20.34 12.19 5.40
CA ASP A 104 -21.08 12.96 4.40
C ASP A 104 -22.44 12.30 4.12
N ASN A 105 -23.49 13.11 4.04
CA ASN A 105 -24.85 12.62 3.91
C ASN A 105 -25.05 11.77 2.63
N SER A 106 -24.27 12.01 1.57
CA SER A 106 -24.32 11.24 0.32
C SER A 106 -23.90 9.77 0.47
N ILE A 107 -23.04 9.45 1.44
CA ILE A 107 -22.50 8.11 1.68
C ILE A 107 -22.96 7.52 3.02
N TYR A 108 -23.82 8.23 3.76
CA TYR A 108 -24.28 7.84 5.09
C TYR A 108 -25.05 6.51 5.06
N ALA A 109 -25.88 6.28 4.04
CA ALA A 109 -26.65 5.03 3.89
C ALA A 109 -25.73 3.81 3.73
N ALA A 110 -24.74 3.88 2.83
CA ALA A 110 -23.75 2.83 2.62
C ALA A 110 -22.90 2.58 3.88
N HIS A 111 -22.54 3.65 4.60
CA HIS A 111 -21.83 3.58 5.86
C HIS A 111 -22.60 2.83 6.95
N VAL A 112 -23.91 3.08 7.08
CA VAL A 112 -24.78 2.37 8.05
C VAL A 112 -24.94 0.90 7.67
N GLU A 113 -25.08 0.58 6.38
CA GLU A 113 -25.18 -0.80 5.90
C GLU A 113 -23.93 -1.63 6.26
N GLN A 114 -22.75 -1.01 6.24
CA GLN A 114 -21.50 -1.67 6.63
C GLN A 114 -21.48 -2.07 8.12
N HIS A 115 -22.04 -1.24 9.01
CA HIS A 115 -22.19 -1.58 10.43
C HIS A 115 -23.17 -2.73 10.64
N VAL A 116 -24.28 -2.75 9.90
CA VAL A 116 -25.26 -3.85 9.97
C VAL A 116 -24.61 -5.17 9.53
N LYS A 117 -23.82 -5.16 8.45
CA LYS A 117 -23.07 -6.35 7.99
C LYS A 117 -22.00 -6.80 9.00
N GLN A 118 -21.27 -5.88 9.62
CA GLN A 118 -20.26 -6.22 10.63
C GLN A 118 -20.87 -6.76 11.93
N ARG A 119 -21.97 -6.16 12.41
CA ARG A 119 -22.68 -6.67 13.60
C ARG A 119 -23.22 -8.06 13.36
N ARG A 120 -23.89 -8.30 12.23
CA ARG A 120 -24.33 -9.65 11.85
C ARG A 120 -23.18 -10.65 11.86
N ARG A 121 -22.02 -10.31 11.28
CA ARG A 121 -20.84 -11.21 11.29
C ARG A 121 -20.30 -11.50 12.70
N ASN A 122 -20.27 -10.50 13.57
CA ASN A 122 -19.77 -10.66 14.94
C ASN A 122 -20.76 -11.43 15.82
N GLU A 123 -22.06 -11.15 15.70
CA GLU A 123 -23.13 -11.89 16.37
C GLU A 123 -23.09 -13.36 15.95
N ILE A 124 -22.99 -13.62 14.64
CA ILE A 124 -22.80 -14.97 14.09
C ILE A 124 -21.56 -15.66 14.67
N ARG A 125 -20.43 -14.95 14.79
CA ARG A 125 -19.19 -15.54 15.32
C ARG A 125 -19.30 -15.88 16.81
N LEU A 126 -19.90 -14.99 17.60
CA LEU A 126 -20.13 -15.22 19.02
C LEU A 126 -21.15 -16.35 19.25
N GLU A 127 -22.15 -16.49 18.39
CA GLU A 127 -23.09 -17.63 18.41
C GLU A 127 -22.36 -18.95 18.14
N ILE A 128 -21.49 -19.02 17.12
CA ILE A 128 -20.71 -20.23 16.80
C ILE A 128 -19.79 -20.61 17.97
N ASP A 129 -19.06 -19.65 18.54
CA ASP A 129 -18.16 -19.90 19.66
C ASP A 129 -18.96 -20.37 20.90
N ALA A 130 -20.16 -19.81 21.11
CA ALA A 130 -21.03 -20.21 22.20
C ALA A 130 -21.68 -21.59 21.99
N THR A 131 -21.94 -22.03 20.74
CA THR A 131 -22.52 -23.36 20.42
C THR A 131 -21.47 -24.43 20.14
N ALA A 132 -20.18 -24.11 20.18
CA ALA A 132 -19.10 -25.05 19.95
C ALA A 132 -18.83 -26.00 21.13
N ASP A 133 -19.27 -25.69 22.35
CA ASP A 133 -19.10 -26.62 23.48
C ASP A 133 -20.19 -27.68 23.54
N ASP A 134 -19.85 -28.84 24.11
CA ASP A 134 -20.84 -29.86 24.47
C ASP A 134 -21.77 -29.29 25.56
N LYS A 135 -23.08 -29.54 25.43
CA LYS A 135 -24.10 -28.95 26.30
C LYS A 135 -25.12 -29.98 26.74
N GLU A 136 -25.72 -29.76 27.91
CA GLU A 136 -26.92 -30.46 28.37
C GLU A 136 -26.80 -32.00 28.40
N GLY A 137 -25.62 -32.52 28.77
CA GLY A 137 -25.39 -33.97 28.88
C GLY A 137 -25.28 -34.71 27.53
N VAL A 138 -25.10 -33.98 26.42
CA VAL A 138 -24.85 -34.52 25.08
C VAL A 138 -23.43 -34.17 24.63
N THR A 139 -22.65 -35.19 24.28
CA THR A 139 -21.30 -35.05 23.75
C THR A 139 -21.27 -35.43 22.28
N VAL A 140 -20.65 -34.58 21.46
CA VAL A 140 -20.51 -34.82 20.01
C VAL A 140 -19.03 -34.96 19.66
N SER A 141 -18.70 -36.05 18.97
CA SER A 141 -17.35 -36.34 18.50
C SER A 141 -16.77 -35.18 17.66
N GLY A 142 -15.46 -34.92 17.78
CA GLY A 142 -14.78 -33.86 17.00
C GLY A 142 -14.79 -32.48 17.67
N ARG A 143 -14.61 -32.40 19.00
CA ARG A 143 -14.58 -31.14 19.76
C ARG A 143 -13.57 -30.10 19.25
N ARG A 144 -12.46 -30.55 18.64
CA ARG A 144 -11.44 -29.66 18.04
C ARG A 144 -11.67 -29.40 16.53
N GLY A 145 -12.81 -29.80 15.99
CA GLY A 145 -13.08 -29.89 14.56
C GLY A 145 -12.97 -31.33 14.05
N ILE A 146 -13.66 -31.59 12.94
CA ILE A 146 -13.68 -32.86 12.21
C ILE A 146 -12.80 -32.63 10.98
N ASP A 147 -11.56 -33.12 11.04
CA ASP A 147 -10.63 -33.03 9.93
C ASP A 147 -10.71 -34.30 9.08
N PHE A 148 -11.01 -34.14 7.80
CA PHE A 148 -10.91 -35.21 6.84
C PHE A 148 -9.44 -35.57 6.59
N GLY A 149 -8.51 -34.62 6.66
CA GLY A 149 -7.09 -34.81 6.32
C GLY A 149 -6.80 -34.48 4.85
N VAL A 150 -5.59 -34.86 4.40
CA VAL A 150 -5.11 -34.62 3.02
C VAL A 150 -5.33 -35.87 2.16
N TYR A 151 -6.01 -35.72 1.02
CA TYR A 151 -6.24 -36.82 0.07
C TYR A 151 -6.03 -36.42 -1.38
N GLU A 152 -5.58 -37.39 -2.17
CA GLU A 152 -5.24 -37.22 -3.59
C GLU A 152 -6.37 -37.59 -4.55
N SER A 153 -7.47 -38.16 -4.03
CA SER A 153 -8.59 -38.63 -4.85
C SER A 153 -9.78 -37.67 -4.81
N THR A 154 -10.42 -37.48 -5.97
CA THR A 154 -11.66 -36.72 -6.14
C THR A 154 -12.93 -37.53 -5.81
N ALA A 155 -12.78 -38.78 -5.36
CA ALA A 155 -13.91 -39.62 -4.97
C ALA A 155 -14.59 -39.09 -3.69
N PRO A 156 -15.93 -39.20 -3.55
CA PRO A 156 -16.63 -38.84 -2.33
C PRO A 156 -16.10 -39.63 -1.14
N LYS A 157 -15.88 -38.96 -0.01
CA LYS A 157 -15.35 -39.59 1.20
C LYS A 157 -16.28 -39.36 2.38
N GLU A 158 -16.41 -40.40 3.20
CA GLU A 158 -17.33 -40.40 4.33
C GLU A 158 -16.58 -40.56 5.66
N ILE A 159 -16.95 -39.76 6.66
CA ILE A 159 -16.49 -39.90 8.05
C ILE A 159 -17.69 -40.05 8.96
N ARG A 160 -17.57 -40.97 9.92
CA ARG A 160 -18.59 -41.21 10.95
C ARG A 160 -18.21 -40.50 12.22
N ILE A 161 -19.11 -39.65 12.71
CA ILE A 161 -19.04 -39.07 14.04
C ILE A 161 -20.14 -39.63 14.92
N TYR A 162 -19.96 -39.60 16.24
CA TYR A 162 -20.93 -40.11 17.20
C TYR A 162 -21.48 -38.98 18.08
N ILE A 163 -22.80 -38.99 18.25
CA ILE A 163 -23.53 -38.21 19.23
C ILE A 163 -23.84 -39.14 20.40
N ASN A 164 -23.32 -38.85 21.59
CA ASN A 164 -23.53 -39.64 22.80
C ASN A 164 -24.33 -38.82 23.81
N SER A 165 -25.39 -39.40 24.38
CA SER A 165 -26.14 -38.78 25.47
C SER A 165 -25.79 -39.46 26.79
N THR A 166 -25.13 -38.76 27.70
CA THR A 166 -24.67 -39.31 28.98
C THR A 166 -25.75 -39.26 30.05
N GLU A 167 -26.52 -38.17 30.11
CA GLU A 167 -27.41 -37.89 31.26
C GLU A 167 -28.87 -37.65 30.86
N ALA A 168 -29.14 -37.35 29.58
CA ALA A 168 -30.44 -36.85 29.13
C ALA A 168 -31.14 -37.74 28.10
N ASN A 169 -32.47 -37.68 28.06
CA ASN A 169 -33.22 -38.15 26.90
C ASN A 169 -33.35 -36.97 25.92
N VAL A 170 -32.82 -37.15 24.70
CA VAL A 170 -32.73 -36.07 23.71
C VAL A 170 -33.21 -36.56 22.34
N ALA A 171 -33.89 -35.72 21.58
CA ALA A 171 -34.19 -35.99 20.17
C ALA A 171 -33.32 -35.13 19.25
N VAL A 172 -32.83 -35.72 18.15
CA VAL A 172 -32.16 -34.99 17.07
C VAL A 172 -33.25 -34.42 16.16
N ILE A 173 -33.42 -33.11 16.15
CA ILE A 173 -34.42 -32.43 15.31
C ILE A 173 -33.89 -32.30 13.89
N SER A 174 -32.66 -31.82 13.73
CA SER A 174 -32.05 -31.64 12.43
C SER A 174 -30.53 -31.71 12.50
N VAL A 175 -29.95 -32.24 11.44
CA VAL A 175 -28.50 -32.26 11.19
C VAL A 175 -28.31 -31.66 9.82
N ARG A 176 -27.58 -30.55 9.74
CA ARG A 176 -27.37 -29.83 8.49
C ARG A 176 -25.99 -29.21 8.43
N MET A 177 -25.45 -29.08 7.23
CA MET A 177 -24.29 -28.23 6.97
C MET A 177 -24.77 -26.80 6.77
N ARG A 178 -24.03 -25.84 7.30
CA ARG A 178 -24.42 -24.42 7.22
C ARG A 178 -24.48 -23.92 5.78
N SER A 179 -23.58 -24.39 4.92
CA SER A 179 -23.60 -24.12 3.48
C SER A 179 -24.90 -24.56 2.78
N SER A 180 -25.66 -25.49 3.37
CA SER A 180 -26.94 -25.98 2.85
C SER A 180 -28.16 -25.23 3.38
N ALA A 181 -27.99 -24.33 4.36
CA ALA A 181 -29.10 -23.59 4.97
C ALA A 181 -29.55 -22.36 4.16
N ASP A 182 -28.71 -21.86 3.24
CA ASP A 182 -28.98 -20.64 2.47
C ASP A 182 -29.85 -20.86 1.21
N GLY A 183 -30.36 -22.08 0.98
CA GLY A 183 -31.35 -22.37 -0.06
C GLY A 183 -30.89 -21.99 -1.46
N GLU A 184 -30.15 -22.88 -2.13
CA GLU A 184 -29.73 -22.91 -3.54
C GLU A 184 -28.23 -23.17 -3.70
N VAL A 185 -27.79 -24.39 -3.42
CA VAL A 185 -26.49 -24.86 -3.93
C VAL A 185 -26.75 -26.17 -4.66
N ALA A 186 -26.71 -26.12 -5.99
CA ALA A 186 -26.95 -27.28 -6.86
C ALA A 186 -25.95 -28.43 -6.63
N ASN A 187 -24.80 -28.16 -6.00
CA ASN A 187 -23.79 -29.15 -5.60
C ASN A 187 -23.17 -28.82 -4.22
N PRO A 188 -23.64 -29.42 -3.11
CA PRO A 188 -23.09 -29.16 -1.78
C PRO A 188 -21.67 -29.73 -1.63
N LYS A 189 -20.77 -28.96 -0.98
CA LYS A 189 -19.38 -29.39 -0.70
C LYS A 189 -19.33 -30.51 0.35
N PHE A 190 -20.21 -30.44 1.35
CA PHE A 190 -20.38 -31.45 2.39
C PHE A 190 -21.87 -31.76 2.60
N THR A 191 -22.20 -33.00 2.94
CA THR A 191 -23.53 -33.39 3.42
C THR A 191 -23.41 -34.13 4.74
N ALA A 192 -24.44 -34.06 5.57
CA ALA A 192 -24.48 -34.75 6.86
C ALA A 192 -25.81 -35.49 7.01
N THR A 193 -25.75 -36.78 7.35
CA THR A 193 -26.93 -37.65 7.48
C THR A 193 -26.87 -38.44 8.79
N VAL A 194 -27.99 -38.51 9.50
CA VAL A 194 -28.11 -39.32 10.72
C VAL A 194 -28.49 -40.74 10.34
N LEU A 195 -27.78 -41.73 10.87
CA LEU A 195 -28.06 -43.14 10.59
C LEU A 195 -29.05 -43.71 11.62
N GLY A 196 -30.26 -44.06 11.17
CA GLY A 196 -31.31 -44.73 11.96
C GLY A 196 -32.71 -44.12 11.79
N LYS A 197 -33.77 -44.93 11.98
CA LYS A 197 -35.17 -44.51 11.78
C LYS A 197 -35.80 -43.72 12.93
N ASN A 198 -35.20 -43.76 14.12
CA ASN A 198 -35.74 -43.13 15.32
C ASN A 198 -34.88 -41.92 15.72
N ASN A 199 -35.50 -40.75 15.82
CA ASN A 199 -34.80 -39.50 16.14
C ASN A 199 -34.50 -39.33 17.63
N ARG A 200 -34.92 -40.27 18.48
CA ARG A 200 -34.73 -40.23 19.94
C ARG A 200 -33.46 -40.97 20.36
N ILE A 201 -32.71 -40.36 21.27
CA ILE A 201 -31.52 -40.92 21.93
C ILE A 201 -31.86 -41.03 23.42
N HIS A 202 -31.88 -42.27 23.92
CA HIS A 202 -32.11 -42.55 25.33
C HIS A 202 -30.84 -42.30 26.15
N ARG A 203 -30.97 -42.16 27.47
CA ARG A 203 -29.83 -42.03 28.39
C ARG A 203 -28.83 -43.18 28.18
N GLY A 204 -27.56 -42.85 28.00
CA GLY A 204 -26.49 -43.81 27.67
C GLY A 204 -26.45 -44.25 26.21
N GLY A 205 -27.33 -43.73 25.35
CA GLY A 205 -27.40 -44.06 23.93
C GLY A 205 -26.40 -43.28 23.08
N SER A 206 -25.93 -43.93 22.01
CA SER A 206 -25.07 -43.33 20.99
C SER A 206 -25.76 -43.37 19.62
N ARG A 207 -25.55 -42.33 18.81
CA ARG A 207 -26.07 -42.25 17.44
C ARG A 207 -24.96 -41.82 16.47
N PRO A 208 -24.70 -42.58 15.40
CA PRO A 208 -23.75 -42.18 14.38
C PRO A 208 -24.37 -41.18 13.37
N VAL A 209 -23.57 -40.19 12.99
CA VAL A 209 -23.83 -39.24 11.91
C VAL A 209 -22.73 -39.42 10.86
N LEU A 210 -23.14 -39.58 9.61
CA LEU A 210 -22.27 -39.74 8.46
C LEU A 210 -22.12 -38.38 7.77
N ILE A 211 -20.87 -37.92 7.64
CA ILE A 211 -20.54 -36.70 6.90
C ILE A 211 -19.84 -37.11 5.62
N THR A 212 -20.37 -36.67 4.47
CA THR A 212 -19.83 -36.98 3.14
C THR A 212 -19.26 -35.71 2.51
N LEU A 213 -18.01 -35.76 2.07
CA LEU A 213 -17.33 -34.72 1.29
C LEU A 213 -17.48 -35.02 -0.21
N TYR A 214 -17.79 -34.00 -1.00
CA TYR A 214 -17.82 -34.07 -2.46
C TYR A 214 -16.75 -33.12 -3.06
N PRO A 215 -15.55 -33.63 -3.38
CA PRO A 215 -14.48 -32.86 -4.01
C PRO A 215 -14.90 -32.34 -5.38
N GLN A 216 -14.68 -31.06 -5.69
CA GLN A 216 -14.89 -30.51 -7.05
C GLN A 216 -13.60 -30.00 -7.70
N TYR A 217 -12.63 -29.60 -6.89
CA TYR A 217 -11.32 -29.06 -7.27
C TYR A 217 -10.28 -29.33 -6.18
N ASP A 218 -9.01 -29.25 -6.53
CA ASP A 218 -7.91 -29.34 -5.56
C ASP A 218 -7.85 -28.08 -4.71
N GLY A 219 -7.76 -28.23 -3.39
CA GLY A 219 -7.75 -27.11 -2.48
C GLY A 219 -8.24 -27.42 -1.07
N TYR A 220 -8.42 -26.35 -0.28
CA TYR A 220 -8.87 -26.42 1.10
C TYR A 220 -10.37 -26.17 1.19
N TYR A 221 -11.08 -27.06 1.88
CA TYR A 221 -12.52 -27.04 2.09
C TYR A 221 -12.80 -26.89 3.58
N GLN A 222 -13.69 -25.95 3.92
CA GLN A 222 -14.12 -25.69 5.30
C GLN A 222 -15.62 -25.43 5.34
N ASP A 223 -16.30 -26.03 6.32
CA ASP A 223 -17.73 -25.83 6.58
C ASP A 223 -18.05 -26.05 8.08
N VAL A 224 -19.28 -25.77 8.49
CA VAL A 224 -19.75 -25.93 9.87
C VAL A 224 -20.96 -26.86 9.89
N LEU A 225 -20.84 -27.94 10.66
CA LEU A 225 -21.93 -28.86 10.98
C LEU A 225 -22.77 -28.28 12.11
N GLU A 226 -24.08 -28.19 11.91
CA GLU A 226 -25.06 -27.73 12.89
C GLU A 226 -25.98 -28.89 13.31
N LEU A 227 -26.01 -29.16 14.62
CA LEU A 227 -26.83 -30.22 15.23
C LEU A 227 -27.85 -29.59 16.17
N VAL A 228 -29.14 -29.73 15.85
CA VAL A 228 -30.24 -29.20 16.65
C VAL A 228 -30.87 -30.33 17.45
N PHE A 229 -30.93 -30.15 18.77
CA PHE A 229 -31.41 -31.12 19.73
C PHE A 229 -32.64 -30.62 20.47
N PHE A 230 -33.52 -31.53 20.89
CA PHE A 230 -34.63 -31.26 21.82
C PHE A 230 -34.47 -32.08 23.09
N HIS A 231 -34.36 -31.41 24.23
CA HIS A 231 -34.27 -32.03 25.54
C HIS A 231 -35.67 -32.32 26.10
N PHE A 232 -35.99 -33.59 26.36
CA PHE A 232 -37.33 -33.95 26.85
C PHE A 232 -37.59 -33.50 28.28
N ASP A 233 -36.62 -33.70 29.19
CA ASP A 233 -36.82 -33.38 30.62
C ASP A 233 -36.93 -31.86 30.89
N LYS A 234 -36.17 -31.04 30.15
CA LYS A 234 -36.19 -29.57 30.27
C LYS A 234 -37.13 -28.86 29.28
N ARG A 235 -37.75 -29.60 28.35
CA ARG A 235 -38.63 -29.09 27.27
C ARG A 235 -38.03 -27.91 26.49
N MET A 236 -36.75 -27.98 26.14
CA MET A 236 -36.04 -26.93 25.40
C MET A 236 -35.24 -27.49 24.23
N SER A 237 -35.02 -26.66 23.21
CA SER A 237 -34.09 -26.95 22.13
C SER A 237 -32.74 -26.28 22.37
N PHE A 238 -31.67 -26.93 21.92
CA PHE A 238 -30.32 -26.37 21.95
C PHE A 238 -29.53 -26.83 20.72
N ILE A 239 -28.46 -26.12 20.41
CA ILE A 239 -27.65 -26.32 19.20
C ILE A 239 -26.21 -26.59 19.60
N ILE A 240 -25.60 -27.60 18.96
CA ILE A 240 -24.15 -27.86 19.01
C ILE A 240 -23.58 -27.74 17.60
N THR A 241 -22.49 -27.01 17.45
CA THR A 241 -21.80 -26.81 16.16
C THR A 241 -20.40 -27.42 16.17
N ARG A 242 -19.96 -27.99 15.03
CA ARG A 242 -18.61 -28.56 14.84
C ARG A 242 -18.02 -28.05 13.53
N SER A 243 -16.76 -27.60 13.52
CA SER A 243 -16.06 -27.26 12.27
C SER A 243 -15.70 -28.54 11.51
N VAL A 244 -15.79 -28.50 10.19
CA VAL A 244 -15.44 -29.60 9.29
C VAL A 244 -14.44 -29.07 8.28
N GLU A 245 -13.28 -29.71 8.17
CA GLU A 245 -12.18 -29.28 7.31
C GLU A 245 -11.67 -30.45 6.47
N ALA A 246 -11.24 -30.18 5.24
CA ALA A 246 -10.65 -31.16 4.34
C ALA A 246 -9.65 -30.49 3.39
N THR A 247 -8.56 -31.18 3.05
CA THR A 247 -7.60 -30.72 2.03
C THR A 247 -7.50 -31.76 0.92
N ILE A 248 -7.69 -31.34 -0.33
CA ILE A 248 -7.55 -32.20 -1.51
C ILE A 248 -6.34 -31.74 -2.30
N GLY A 249 -5.40 -32.66 -2.53
CA GLY A 249 -4.14 -32.40 -3.24
C GLY A 249 -3.05 -33.42 -2.87
N SER A 250 -1.88 -33.29 -3.52
CA SER A 250 -0.71 -34.12 -3.25
C SER A 250 -0.28 -34.02 -1.80
N ARG A 251 -0.11 -35.18 -1.14
CA ARG A 251 0.40 -35.22 0.24
C ARG A 251 1.83 -34.71 0.31
N GLU A 252 2.65 -35.03 -0.69
CA GLU A 252 4.05 -34.63 -0.76
C GLU A 252 4.19 -33.11 -0.83
N ASP A 253 3.37 -32.44 -1.67
CA ASP A 253 3.39 -30.99 -1.79
C ASP A 253 2.89 -30.32 -0.51
N HIS A 254 1.87 -30.89 0.13
CA HIS A 254 1.37 -30.37 1.40
C HIS A 254 2.45 -30.46 2.50
N GLU A 255 3.17 -31.58 2.58
CA GLU A 255 4.26 -31.76 3.56
C GLU A 255 5.47 -30.87 3.25
N LEU A 256 5.81 -30.67 1.97
CA LEU A 256 6.88 -29.77 1.54
C LEU A 256 6.58 -28.30 1.86
N LEU A 257 5.34 -27.87 1.63
CA LEU A 257 4.90 -26.47 1.80
C LEU A 257 4.39 -26.15 3.21
N LYS A 258 4.20 -27.16 4.07
CA LYS A 258 3.79 -26.96 5.46
C LYS A 258 4.83 -26.13 6.20
N ALA A 259 4.36 -25.16 6.98
CA ALA A 259 5.22 -24.38 7.84
C ALA A 259 5.99 -25.31 8.80
N LYS A 260 7.33 -25.26 8.73
CA LYS A 260 8.22 -26.06 9.59
C LYS A 260 8.09 -25.70 11.07
N GLU A 261 7.70 -24.46 11.36
CA GLU A 261 7.51 -23.95 12.71
C GLU A 261 6.25 -23.06 12.76
N PRO A 262 5.54 -23.02 13.91
CA PRO A 262 4.42 -22.11 14.08
C PRO A 262 4.89 -20.66 13.95
N TYR A 263 4.09 -19.83 13.30
CA TYR A 263 4.40 -18.41 13.11
C TYR A 263 4.61 -17.73 14.47
N GLN A 264 5.85 -17.34 14.74
CA GLN A 264 6.17 -16.49 15.88
C GLN A 264 6.23 -15.04 15.42
N ARG A 265 5.42 -14.19 16.04
CA ARG A 265 5.49 -12.75 15.80
C ARG A 265 6.85 -12.27 16.30
N ARG A 266 7.71 -11.82 15.39
CA ARG A 266 9.04 -11.29 15.72
C ARG A 266 8.90 -10.14 16.72
N MET A 267 9.60 -10.24 17.85
CA MET A 267 9.64 -9.17 18.83
C MET A 267 10.47 -8.00 18.26
N PHE A 268 9.88 -6.80 18.26
CA PHE A 268 10.53 -5.60 17.75
C PHE A 268 11.37 -4.95 18.85
N THR A 269 12.69 -4.94 18.68
CA THR A 269 13.58 -4.08 19.47
C THR A 269 13.74 -2.74 18.76
N LYS A 270 13.15 -1.68 19.32
CA LYS A 270 13.34 -0.31 18.83
C LYS A 270 14.69 0.20 19.30
N PHE A 271 15.68 0.24 18.41
CA PHE A 271 16.96 0.89 18.68
C PHE A 271 16.92 2.34 18.20
N LEU A 272 17.08 3.30 19.11
CA LEU A 272 17.21 4.72 18.79
C LEU A 272 18.63 5.15 19.20
N PRO A 273 19.66 4.85 18.40
CA PRO A 273 21.03 5.21 18.74
C PRO A 273 21.15 6.73 18.80
N GLN A 274 21.45 7.23 19.99
CA GLN A 274 21.89 8.60 20.29
C GLN A 274 23.41 8.67 20.46
N GLY A 275 24.11 7.51 20.42
CA GLY A 275 25.55 7.38 20.60
C GLY A 275 26.37 7.77 19.38
N ARG A 276 27.71 7.73 19.54
CA ARG A 276 28.68 8.10 18.50
C ARG A 276 28.63 7.11 17.34
N ILE A 277 28.45 7.62 16.11
CA ILE A 277 28.50 6.82 14.88
C ILE A 277 29.87 7.02 14.21
N VAL A 278 30.66 5.95 14.13
CA VAL A 278 31.93 5.91 13.40
C VAL A 278 31.61 5.61 11.94
N ARG A 279 31.87 6.59 11.06
CA ARG A 279 31.51 6.51 9.65
C ARG A 279 32.44 5.58 8.88
N SER A 280 31.89 4.87 7.90
CA SER A 280 32.69 4.11 6.92
C SER A 280 33.55 5.05 6.06
N SER A 281 34.71 4.55 5.62
CA SER A 281 35.51 5.20 4.58
C SER A 281 34.86 5.00 3.21
N ARG A 282 34.94 6.02 2.33
CA ARG A 282 34.56 5.84 0.93
C ARG A 282 35.59 4.90 0.29
N PRO A 283 35.17 3.83 -0.42
CA PRO A 283 36.11 2.97 -1.12
C PRO A 283 36.95 3.80 -2.10
N PRO A 284 38.29 3.65 -2.12
CA PRO A 284 39.16 4.36 -3.07
C PRO A 284 38.82 4.05 -4.53
N VAL A 285 38.13 2.93 -4.72
CA VAL A 285 37.69 2.36 -5.98
C VAL A 285 36.64 3.23 -6.70
N TRP A 286 35.87 4.04 -5.96
CA TRP A 286 34.80 4.86 -6.53
C TRP A 286 35.31 6.23 -6.97
N THR A 287 35.11 6.58 -8.24
CA THR A 287 35.50 7.88 -8.80
C THR A 287 34.86 9.03 -8.01
N LYS A 288 35.64 10.02 -7.59
CA LYS A 288 35.14 11.20 -6.89
C LYS A 288 34.43 12.14 -7.88
N SER A 289 33.11 12.09 -7.92
CA SER A 289 32.31 13.03 -8.71
C SER A 289 32.27 14.41 -8.06
N THR A 290 32.52 15.46 -8.85
CA THR A 290 32.39 16.86 -8.46
C THR A 290 30.95 17.33 -8.69
N TRP A 291 30.18 17.42 -7.60
CA TRP A 291 28.79 17.89 -7.66
C TRP A 291 28.76 19.41 -7.58
N LYS A 292 28.15 20.08 -8.57
CA LYS A 292 27.98 21.54 -8.56
C LYS A 292 26.84 21.97 -7.64
N VAL A 293 25.74 21.21 -7.65
CA VAL A 293 24.59 21.43 -6.78
C VAL A 293 24.61 20.36 -5.69
N LYS A 294 24.62 20.79 -4.43
CA LYS A 294 24.56 19.88 -3.29
C LYS A 294 23.10 19.52 -3.01
N LEU A 295 22.82 18.23 -2.94
CA LEU A 295 21.50 17.73 -2.53
C LEU A 295 21.23 18.13 -1.07
N LEU A 296 20.10 18.76 -0.80
CA LEU A 296 19.69 19.17 0.55
C LEU A 296 19.25 17.97 1.40
N GLY A 297 19.17 18.16 2.72
CA GLY A 297 18.85 17.10 3.69
C GLY A 297 17.37 16.74 3.75
N HIS A 298 16.49 17.75 3.67
CA HIS A 298 15.03 17.61 3.78
C HIS A 298 14.58 16.75 4.96
N ASP A 299 15.21 16.94 6.12
CA ASP A 299 14.88 16.21 7.33
C ASP A 299 13.45 16.52 7.79
N ALA A 300 12.69 15.49 8.14
CA ALA A 300 11.35 15.66 8.66
C ALA A 300 11.37 16.42 10.01
N PRO A 301 10.42 17.32 10.27
CA PRO A 301 10.35 18.00 11.57
C PRO A 301 10.19 16.98 12.71
N VAL A 302 11.06 17.07 13.73
CA VAL A 302 11.11 16.09 14.82
C VAL A 302 9.78 16.04 15.58
N ASP A 303 9.14 17.19 15.78
CA ASP A 303 7.86 17.28 16.48
C ASP A 303 6.72 16.66 15.66
N PHE A 304 6.76 16.81 14.33
CA PHE A 304 5.84 16.14 13.42
C PHE A 304 5.95 14.61 13.57
N ILE A 305 7.16 14.06 13.47
CA ILE A 305 7.36 12.61 13.57
C ILE A 305 6.97 12.06 14.95
N LYS A 306 7.31 12.77 16.03
CA LYS A 306 6.88 12.39 17.39
C LYS A 306 5.36 12.38 17.53
N SER A 307 4.66 13.34 16.92
CA SER A 307 3.20 13.42 17.01
C SER A 307 2.48 12.29 16.25
N VAL A 308 3.10 11.74 15.21
CA VAL A 308 2.52 10.68 14.37
C VAL A 308 2.95 9.29 14.80
N TYR A 309 4.25 9.08 15.04
CA TYR A 309 4.87 7.77 15.31
C TYR A 309 5.32 7.59 16.77
N GLY A 310 5.03 8.56 17.64
CA GLY A 310 5.39 8.51 19.06
C GLY A 310 4.77 7.32 19.82
N PRO A 311 5.36 6.93 20.96
CA PRO A 311 4.83 5.86 21.79
C PRO A 311 3.43 6.23 22.32
N GLY A 312 2.47 5.31 22.19
CA GLY A 312 1.10 5.51 22.69
C GLY A 312 0.21 6.43 21.83
N VAL A 313 0.65 6.83 20.64
CA VAL A 313 -0.17 7.64 19.72
C VAL A 313 -1.32 6.80 19.14
N ASN A 314 -2.54 7.27 19.33
CA ASN A 314 -3.74 6.68 18.72
C ASN A 314 -3.84 7.14 17.24
N PRO A 315 -4.26 6.27 16.29
CA PRO A 315 -4.49 6.64 14.90
C PRO A 315 -5.29 7.93 14.68
N LYS A 316 -6.29 8.23 15.52
CA LYS A 316 -7.05 9.49 15.43
C LYS A 316 -6.20 10.73 15.69
N LYS A 317 -5.31 10.67 16.68
CA LYS A 317 -4.40 11.78 17.02
C LYS A 317 -3.32 11.96 15.94
N ALA A 318 -2.77 10.85 15.44
CA ALA A 318 -1.83 10.87 14.33
C ALA A 318 -2.45 11.54 13.09
N LEU A 319 -3.67 11.18 12.72
CA LEU A 319 -4.37 11.80 11.58
C LEU A 319 -4.63 13.29 11.78
N ALA A 320 -4.97 13.72 13.00
CA ALA A 320 -5.14 15.14 13.29
C ALA A 320 -3.82 15.91 13.15
N ALA A 321 -2.70 15.34 13.62
CA ALA A 321 -1.38 15.93 13.45
C ALA A 321 -0.95 16.00 11.97
N ILE A 322 -1.21 14.97 11.18
CA ILE A 322 -0.95 14.96 9.73
C ILE A 322 -1.73 16.08 9.05
N LYS A 323 -3.03 16.21 9.34
CA LYS A 323 -3.87 17.28 8.78
C LYS A 323 -3.42 18.68 9.18
N ALA A 324 -2.79 18.85 10.34
CA ALA A 324 -2.27 20.14 10.78
C ALA A 324 -1.01 20.58 9.99
N TYR A 325 -0.20 19.62 9.53
CA TYR A 325 0.98 19.90 8.70
C TYR A 325 0.67 19.95 7.21
N MET A 326 -0.44 19.34 6.79
CA MET A 326 -0.86 19.33 5.39
C MET A 326 -1.47 20.69 5.01
N PRO A 327 -1.20 21.22 3.80
CA PRO A 327 -1.89 22.42 3.33
C PRO A 327 -3.42 22.22 3.33
N PRO A 328 -4.23 23.27 3.59
CA PRO A 328 -5.69 23.13 3.65
C PRO A 328 -6.32 22.86 2.28
N PHE A 329 -5.67 23.33 1.20
CA PHE A 329 -6.12 23.17 -0.18
C PHE A 329 -5.01 22.57 -1.03
N PHE A 330 -5.38 21.75 -2.00
CA PHE A 330 -4.47 21.17 -2.97
C PHE A 330 -4.51 21.98 -4.27
N THR A 331 -3.46 22.78 -4.50
CA THR A 331 -3.28 23.70 -5.62
C THR A 331 -1.88 23.55 -6.19
N GLU A 332 -1.59 24.20 -7.32
CA GLU A 332 -0.25 24.23 -7.92
C GLU A 332 0.84 24.70 -6.95
N ASN A 333 0.54 25.73 -6.15
CA ASN A 333 1.48 26.28 -5.17
C ASN A 333 1.64 25.38 -3.93
N THR A 334 0.62 24.60 -3.57
CA THR A 334 0.67 23.71 -2.40
C THR A 334 1.05 22.27 -2.73
N TYR A 335 1.12 21.91 -4.02
CA TYR A 335 1.48 20.58 -4.50
C TYR A 335 2.77 20.05 -3.86
N GLY A 336 3.85 20.84 -3.93
CA GLY A 336 5.17 20.45 -3.40
C GLY A 336 5.11 20.18 -1.90
N ALA A 337 4.54 21.10 -1.13
CA ALA A 337 4.39 20.96 0.32
C ALA A 337 3.48 19.77 0.70
N TRP A 338 2.41 19.54 -0.05
CA TRP A 338 1.48 18.44 0.18
C TRP A 338 2.16 17.07 0.03
N PHE A 339 2.85 16.83 -1.09
CA PHE A 339 3.57 15.58 -1.32
C PHE A 339 4.81 15.45 -0.45
N GLN A 340 5.45 16.56 -0.05
CA GLN A 340 6.57 16.55 0.87
C GLN A 340 6.20 15.96 2.24
N VAL A 341 5.02 16.31 2.78
CA VAL A 341 4.50 15.72 4.02
C VAL A 341 4.26 14.22 3.88
N LEU A 342 3.68 13.79 2.76
CA LEU A 342 3.45 12.36 2.48
C LEU A 342 4.76 11.58 2.36
N LEU A 343 5.78 12.15 1.72
CA LEU A 343 7.10 11.55 1.62
C LEU A 343 7.78 11.39 2.98
N TRP A 344 7.67 12.37 3.89
CA TRP A 344 8.19 12.22 5.25
C TRP A 344 7.52 11.08 6.02
N LEU A 345 6.22 10.89 5.83
CA LEU A 345 5.48 9.78 6.44
C LEU A 345 5.96 8.43 5.89
N GLU A 346 6.10 8.31 4.57
CA GLU A 346 6.59 7.10 3.93
C GLU A 346 8.03 6.79 4.35
N GLU A 347 8.92 7.80 4.33
CA GLU A 347 10.31 7.66 4.76
C GLU A 347 10.43 7.14 6.20
N GLU A 348 9.65 7.70 7.12
CA GLU A 348 9.62 7.27 8.51
C GLU A 348 9.01 5.89 8.70
N ARG A 349 7.98 5.55 7.91
CA ARG A 349 7.42 4.20 7.92
C ARG A 349 8.44 3.16 7.45
N VAL A 350 9.13 3.43 6.34
CA VAL A 350 10.17 2.53 5.81
C VAL A 350 11.32 2.41 6.81
N ARG A 351 11.71 3.50 7.49
CA ARG A 351 12.72 3.45 8.55
C ARG A 351 12.31 2.51 9.69
N LEU A 352 11.07 2.60 10.17
CA LEU A 352 10.53 1.73 11.23
C LEU A 352 10.43 0.27 10.76
N ASP A 353 10.04 0.04 9.52
CA ASP A 353 9.97 -1.30 8.93
C ASP A 353 11.38 -1.91 8.75
N LEU A 354 12.40 -1.11 8.45
CA LEU A 354 13.80 -1.56 8.44
C LEU A 354 14.33 -1.89 9.82
N ASP A 355 13.98 -1.08 10.83
CA ASP A 355 14.35 -1.33 12.23
C ASP A 355 13.81 -2.70 12.71
N ALA A 356 12.71 -3.19 12.14
CA ALA A 356 12.16 -4.52 12.43
C ALA A 356 13.07 -5.70 12.01
N TYR A 357 14.01 -5.46 11.10
CA TYR A 357 14.97 -6.47 10.65
C TYR A 357 16.26 -6.46 11.45
N SER A 358 16.40 -5.58 12.45
CA SER A 358 17.58 -5.52 13.32
C SER A 358 17.91 -6.91 13.90
N LEU A 359 19.20 -7.22 13.96
CA LEU A 359 19.69 -8.48 14.49
C LEU A 359 20.43 -8.22 15.80
N THR A 360 20.35 -9.16 16.74
CA THR A 360 21.06 -9.09 18.02
C THR A 360 21.94 -10.31 18.16
N ASP A 361 23.08 -10.15 18.83
CA ASP A 361 23.96 -11.27 19.18
C ASP A 361 24.50 -12.05 17.96
N VAL A 362 24.84 -11.34 16.87
CA VAL A 362 25.31 -11.93 15.60
C VAL A 362 26.83 -11.83 15.46
N GLU A 363 27.47 -12.89 14.99
CA GLU A 363 28.90 -12.88 14.68
C GLU A 363 29.18 -12.38 13.26
N LEU A 364 30.16 -11.49 13.13
CA LEU A 364 30.72 -11.06 11.84
C LEU A 364 31.91 -11.95 11.48
N LYS A 365 31.85 -12.63 10.33
CA LYS A 365 32.97 -13.47 9.86
C LYS A 365 34.01 -12.60 9.14
N PRO A 366 35.28 -12.57 9.59
CA PRO A 366 36.31 -11.76 8.93
C PRO A 366 36.74 -12.37 7.58
N GLU A 367 36.64 -11.59 6.51
CA GLU A 367 37.14 -11.86 5.15
C GLU A 367 38.02 -10.65 4.72
N TYR A 368 39.12 -10.39 5.44
CA TYR A 368 39.89 -9.13 5.33
C TYR A 368 40.23 -8.77 3.86
N PRO A 369 40.01 -7.51 3.43
CA PRO A 369 39.62 -6.31 4.21
C PRO A 369 38.10 -6.12 4.41
N ARG A 370 37.30 -7.18 4.26
CA ARG A 370 35.83 -7.16 4.37
C ARG A 370 35.35 -8.06 5.50
N TYR A 371 34.08 -7.94 5.83
CA TYR A 371 33.41 -8.75 6.84
C TYR A 371 32.12 -9.31 6.27
N LYS A 372 31.83 -10.56 6.58
CA LYS A 372 30.64 -11.26 6.10
C LYS A 372 29.60 -11.32 7.23
N LEU A 373 28.42 -10.80 6.94
CA LEU A 373 27.25 -10.83 7.82
C LEU A 373 26.18 -11.74 7.20
N LEU A 374 25.73 -12.74 7.96
CA LEU A 374 24.61 -13.60 7.56
C LEU A 374 23.29 -12.90 7.92
N VAL A 375 22.39 -12.78 6.95
CA VAL A 375 21.09 -12.11 7.14
C VAL A 375 19.99 -13.07 6.69
N GLN A 376 19.18 -13.53 7.64
CA GLN A 376 18.01 -14.36 7.35
C GLN A 376 16.95 -13.53 6.59
N GLY A 377 16.40 -14.06 5.50
CA GLY A 377 15.40 -13.38 4.66
C GLY A 377 15.97 -12.49 3.55
N LEU A 378 17.30 -12.43 3.39
CA LEU A 378 17.93 -11.65 2.32
C LEU A 378 17.54 -12.14 0.91
N ALA A 379 17.41 -13.46 0.72
CA ALA A 379 16.95 -14.08 -0.52
C ALA A 379 15.52 -13.63 -0.92
N GLU A 380 14.68 -13.29 0.06
CA GLU A 380 13.32 -12.78 -0.15
C GLU A 380 13.28 -11.25 -0.34
N ASN A 381 14.44 -10.58 -0.41
CA ASN A 381 14.61 -9.12 -0.37
C ASN A 381 14.02 -8.47 0.90
N ARG A 382 14.14 -9.15 2.05
CA ARG A 382 13.60 -8.72 3.35
C ARG A 382 14.65 -8.91 4.47
N PRO A 383 15.47 -7.89 4.79
CA PRO A 383 15.39 -6.50 4.35
C PRO A 383 15.94 -6.28 2.93
N SER A 384 15.43 -5.26 2.23
CA SER A 384 15.96 -4.85 0.93
C SER A 384 17.31 -4.15 1.13
N VAL A 385 18.41 -4.87 0.93
CA VAL A 385 19.77 -4.34 1.05
C VAL A 385 20.40 -4.26 -0.34
N LEU A 386 20.87 -3.07 -0.71
CA LEU A 386 21.57 -2.83 -1.96
C LEU A 386 23.07 -2.59 -1.72
N VAL A 387 23.87 -2.80 -2.76
CA VAL A 387 25.28 -2.42 -2.73
C VAL A 387 25.39 -0.92 -2.50
N GLY A 388 26.26 -0.50 -1.59
CA GLY A 388 26.45 0.88 -1.21
C GLY A 388 25.61 1.37 -0.04
N ASP A 389 24.62 0.59 0.41
CA ASP A 389 23.85 0.87 1.63
C ASP A 389 24.72 0.73 2.88
N PHE A 390 24.23 1.30 4.00
CA PHE A 390 24.94 1.31 5.28
C PHE A 390 24.26 0.39 6.28
N ILE A 391 25.07 -0.41 6.98
CA ILE A 391 24.67 -1.26 8.08
C ILE A 391 25.48 -0.84 9.31
N GLN A 392 24.80 -0.52 10.40
CA GLN A 392 25.43 -0.13 11.64
C GLN A 392 25.59 -1.34 12.54
N VAL A 393 26.78 -1.53 13.12
CA VAL A 393 27.07 -2.62 14.05
C VAL A 393 27.63 -2.08 15.37
N SER A 394 27.21 -2.67 16.48
CA SER A 394 27.70 -2.33 17.82
C SER A 394 27.99 -3.61 18.61
N LEU A 395 29.00 -3.60 19.48
CA LEU A 395 29.34 -4.78 20.28
C LEU A 395 28.20 -5.14 21.25
N THR A 396 27.78 -6.39 21.23
CA THR A 396 26.78 -6.94 22.17
C THR A 396 27.44 -7.11 23.54
N GLY A 397 26.80 -6.63 24.62
CA GLY A 397 27.22 -6.91 26.01
C GLY A 397 27.91 -5.78 26.78
N TYR A 398 28.14 -4.60 26.20
CA TYR A 398 28.50 -3.42 27.02
C TYR A 398 27.29 -2.98 27.87
N SER A 399 27.47 -2.98 29.18
CA SER A 399 26.52 -2.64 30.26
C SER A 399 26.13 -1.16 30.30
N GLY A 400 25.72 -0.62 29.15
CA GLY A 400 25.15 0.72 29.02
C GLY A 400 23.89 0.67 28.17
N ASN A 401 23.05 1.70 28.33
CA ASN A 401 21.88 1.95 27.49
C ASN A 401 22.24 1.67 26.02
N PRO A 402 21.53 0.77 25.30
CA PRO A 402 21.82 0.44 23.89
C PRO A 402 21.92 1.69 23.00
N ASN A 403 21.19 2.74 23.37
CA ASN A 403 21.16 4.00 22.65
C ASN A 403 22.41 4.86 22.85
N ALA A 404 23.25 4.60 23.86
CA ALA A 404 24.48 5.37 24.14
C ALA A 404 25.76 4.68 23.63
N ARG A 405 25.64 3.52 22.96
CA ARG A 405 26.78 2.75 22.45
C ARG A 405 27.42 3.39 21.23
N THR A 406 28.69 3.09 20.99
CA THR A 406 29.36 3.41 19.72
C THR A 406 28.87 2.46 18.64
N TRP A 407 28.44 3.02 17.50
CA TRP A 407 28.00 2.27 16.33
C TRP A 407 29.02 2.47 15.21
N ASN A 408 29.45 1.38 14.58
CA ASN A 408 30.34 1.41 13.43
C ASN A 408 29.52 1.21 12.16
N GLU A 409 29.64 2.13 11.20
CA GLU A 409 29.01 2.00 9.90
C GLU A 409 29.85 1.12 8.99
N GLY A 410 29.26 0.01 8.57
CA GLY A 410 29.76 -0.86 7.51
C GLY A 410 29.02 -0.55 6.23
N ARG A 411 29.77 -0.35 5.14
CA ARG A 411 29.20 -0.16 3.82
C ARG A 411 29.07 -1.50 3.11
N VAL A 412 27.91 -1.74 2.50
CA VAL A 412 27.65 -2.96 1.73
C VAL A 412 28.44 -2.92 0.41
N HIS A 413 29.35 -3.87 0.22
CA HIS A 413 30.15 -4.03 -1.00
C HIS A 413 29.56 -5.05 -1.96
N LYS A 414 29.06 -6.17 -1.42
CA LYS A 414 28.48 -7.25 -2.21
C LYS A 414 27.31 -7.85 -1.44
N VAL A 415 26.21 -8.05 -2.14
CA VAL A 415 25.02 -8.76 -1.65
C VAL A 415 25.01 -10.13 -2.32
N ARG A 416 25.11 -11.20 -1.54
CA ARG A 416 24.94 -12.61 -1.95
C ARG A 416 23.52 -13.07 -1.54
N GLU A 417 23.18 -14.33 -1.76
CA GLU A 417 21.84 -14.86 -1.49
C GLU A 417 21.47 -14.85 0.00
N TYR A 418 22.41 -15.20 0.88
CA TYR A 418 22.19 -15.30 2.34
C TYR A 418 23.11 -14.41 3.18
N ASP A 419 24.05 -13.72 2.54
CA ASP A 419 25.04 -12.91 3.22
C ASP A 419 25.36 -11.59 2.52
N VAL A 420 25.78 -10.62 3.32
CA VAL A 420 26.27 -9.33 2.85
C VAL A 420 27.73 -9.17 3.23
N SER A 421 28.53 -8.70 2.27
CA SER A 421 29.92 -8.32 2.46
C SER A 421 29.99 -6.84 2.81
N LEU A 422 30.51 -6.54 4.00
CA LEU A 422 30.63 -5.22 4.58
C LEU A 422 32.09 -4.76 4.60
N HIS A 423 32.30 -3.47 4.42
CA HIS A 423 33.58 -2.82 4.63
C HIS A 423 33.42 -1.68 5.63
N PHE A 424 34.24 -1.69 6.68
CA PHE A 424 34.24 -0.68 7.75
C PHE A 424 35.44 0.25 7.61
N GLY A 425 35.47 1.33 8.38
CA GLY A 425 36.66 2.18 8.49
C GLY A 425 37.86 1.42 9.08
N ASN A 426 39.06 1.96 8.88
CA ASN A 426 40.32 1.33 9.28
C ASN A 426 40.43 1.06 10.80
N GLU A 427 39.65 1.76 11.61
CA GLU A 427 39.60 1.60 13.07
C GLU A 427 38.81 0.36 13.53
N PHE A 428 38.08 -0.29 12.62
CA PHE A 428 37.22 -1.42 12.97
C PHE A 428 37.93 -2.77 12.80
N SER A 429 38.06 -3.51 13.90
CA SER A 429 38.57 -4.87 13.94
C SER A 429 37.65 -5.78 14.76
N THR A 430 37.47 -7.03 14.31
CA THR A 430 36.72 -8.06 15.05
C THR A 430 37.60 -9.27 15.34
N TYR A 431 37.31 -9.98 16.43
CA TYR A 431 37.98 -11.24 16.80
C TYR A 431 36.95 -12.38 16.74
N ARG A 432 37.37 -13.63 16.55
CA ARG A 432 36.43 -14.77 16.53
C ARG A 432 35.65 -14.84 17.84
N GLY A 433 34.33 -15.02 17.75
CA GLY A 433 33.43 -15.06 18.90
C GLY A 433 32.91 -13.70 19.37
N THR A 434 33.33 -12.57 18.79
CA THR A 434 32.72 -11.26 19.10
C THR A 434 31.31 -11.18 18.52
N LYS A 435 30.34 -10.89 19.37
CA LYS A 435 28.93 -10.74 19.02
C LYS A 435 28.58 -9.27 18.83
N PHE A 436 27.76 -8.99 17.82
CA PHE A 436 27.33 -7.66 17.43
C PHE A 436 25.81 -7.57 17.32
N ASP A 437 25.30 -6.42 17.73
CA ASP A 437 23.96 -5.98 17.42
C ASP A 437 24.04 -5.20 16.09
N VAL A 438 23.17 -5.55 15.15
CA VAL A 438 23.16 -5.07 13.78
C VAL A 438 21.88 -4.31 13.49
N ARG A 439 22.03 -3.14 12.88
CA ARG A 439 20.93 -2.27 12.46
C ARG A 439 21.08 -1.91 10.99
N PHE A 440 19.99 -2.01 10.25
CA PHE A 440 19.91 -1.57 8.86
C PHE A 440 19.57 -0.09 8.81
N VAL A 441 20.37 0.70 8.08
CA VAL A 441 20.13 2.14 7.94
C VAL A 441 19.41 2.40 6.63
N LEU A 442 18.30 3.15 6.70
CA LEU A 442 17.59 3.59 5.51
C LEU A 442 18.51 4.43 4.61
N ASN A 443 18.65 4.01 3.36
CA ASN A 443 19.25 4.85 2.34
C ASN A 443 18.29 5.99 2.00
N ARG A 444 18.57 7.18 2.55
CA ARG A 444 17.75 8.39 2.33
C ARG A 444 18.01 9.07 0.99
N LEU A 445 19.01 8.64 0.20
CA LEU A 445 19.34 9.27 -1.08
C LEU A 445 18.13 9.33 -2.04
N PRO A 446 17.31 8.27 -2.19
CA PRO A 446 16.13 8.33 -3.04
C PRO A 446 15.11 9.36 -2.58
N TYR A 447 14.76 9.35 -1.29
CA TYR A 447 13.79 10.27 -0.69
C TYR A 447 14.26 11.71 -0.75
N ARG A 448 15.55 11.96 -0.48
CA ARG A 448 16.14 13.29 -0.59
C ARG A 448 16.05 13.85 -2.01
N ARG A 449 16.23 13.02 -3.04
CA ARG A 449 16.04 13.42 -4.44
C ARG A 449 14.58 13.76 -4.74
N MET A 450 13.64 12.98 -4.23
CA MET A 450 12.20 13.27 -4.37
C MET A 450 11.84 14.58 -3.66
N HIS A 451 12.32 14.81 -2.44
CA HIS A 451 12.11 16.06 -1.72
C HIS A 451 12.71 17.27 -2.44
N ASP A 452 13.91 17.14 -3.01
CA ASP A 452 14.58 18.22 -3.75
C ASP A 452 13.79 18.60 -5.01
N VAL A 453 13.16 17.63 -5.67
CA VAL A 453 12.27 17.88 -6.81
C VAL A 453 10.97 18.55 -6.37
N LEU A 454 10.39 18.19 -5.22
CA LEU A 454 9.17 18.83 -4.71
C LEU A 454 9.40 20.23 -4.14
N ALA A 455 10.58 20.48 -3.57
CA ALA A 455 10.98 21.78 -3.04
C ALA A 455 11.42 22.77 -4.12
N ASN A 456 11.45 22.32 -5.38
CA ASN A 456 11.85 23.13 -6.51
C ASN A 456 10.69 24.02 -6.98
N ASP A 457 10.99 25.30 -7.23
CA ASP A 457 9.98 26.29 -7.66
C ASP A 457 9.52 26.12 -9.12
N PHE A 458 10.09 25.17 -9.87
CA PHE A 458 9.72 24.92 -11.26
C PHE A 458 8.55 23.93 -11.36
N ASN A 459 7.34 24.45 -11.19
CA ASN A 459 6.09 23.69 -11.24
C ASN A 459 5.15 24.27 -12.30
N PRO A 460 5.39 24.06 -13.61
CA PRO A 460 4.51 24.63 -14.62
C PRO A 460 3.14 23.94 -14.60
N SER A 461 2.08 24.73 -14.46
CA SER A 461 0.67 24.30 -14.47
C SER A 461 0.35 23.24 -15.54
N ARG A 462 0.81 23.45 -16.77
CA ARG A 462 0.59 22.53 -17.91
C ARG A 462 1.06 21.09 -17.68
N PHE A 463 1.98 20.84 -16.76
CA PHE A 463 2.47 19.49 -16.43
C PHE A 463 1.72 18.88 -15.26
N LEU A 464 1.50 19.63 -14.17
CA LEU A 464 0.91 19.10 -12.93
C LEU A 464 -0.63 19.19 -12.92
N PHE A 465 -1.17 20.27 -13.48
CA PHE A 465 -2.60 20.59 -13.53
C PHE A 465 -3.00 21.04 -14.95
N PRO A 466 -2.92 20.15 -15.95
CA PRO A 466 -3.33 20.49 -17.31
C PRO A 466 -4.81 20.90 -17.34
N ASP A 467 -5.15 21.86 -18.18
CA ASP A 467 -6.49 22.43 -18.29
C ASP A 467 -6.88 22.55 -19.78
N ALA A 468 -8.15 22.89 -20.05
CA ALA A 468 -8.63 23.04 -21.42
C ALA A 468 -7.90 24.16 -22.18
N SER A 469 -7.33 25.14 -21.49
CA SER A 469 -6.56 26.22 -22.11
C SER A 469 -5.24 25.74 -22.69
N HIS A 470 -4.59 24.78 -22.03
CA HIS A 470 -3.33 24.18 -22.47
C HIS A 470 -3.46 23.30 -23.71
N ILE A 471 -4.68 22.91 -24.08
CA ILE A 471 -4.97 22.04 -25.23
C ILE A 471 -5.55 22.87 -26.41
N ARG A 472 -5.75 24.19 -26.23
CA ARG A 472 -6.26 25.06 -27.30
C ARG A 472 -5.29 25.05 -28.50
N GLY A 473 -5.74 24.47 -29.61
CA GLY A 473 -4.95 24.32 -30.84
C GLY A 473 -4.19 23.00 -30.97
N ALA A 474 -4.45 22.03 -30.09
CA ALA A 474 -4.07 20.64 -30.34
C ALA A 474 -4.94 20.09 -31.47
N THR A 475 -4.31 19.69 -32.57
CA THR A 475 -4.97 19.09 -33.73
C THR A 475 -4.73 17.60 -33.74
N ARG A 476 -5.74 16.80 -34.07
CA ARG A 476 -5.54 15.38 -34.37
C ARG A 476 -4.61 15.26 -35.57
N VAL A 477 -3.76 14.24 -35.53
CA VAL A 477 -2.81 13.94 -36.61
C VAL A 477 -3.58 13.60 -37.88
N SER A 478 -3.11 14.10 -39.03
CA SER A 478 -3.70 13.74 -40.32
C SER A 478 -3.06 12.49 -40.89
N HIS A 479 -3.78 11.77 -41.76
CA HIS A 479 -3.24 10.59 -42.45
C HIS A 479 -1.99 10.94 -43.30
N ALA A 480 -1.91 12.17 -43.83
CA ALA A 480 -0.73 12.64 -44.54
C ALA A 480 0.52 12.65 -43.63
N MET A 481 0.38 13.17 -42.40
CA MET A 481 1.48 13.19 -41.41
C MET A 481 1.93 11.78 -41.00
N ILE A 482 1.01 10.81 -40.97
CA ILE A 482 1.34 9.41 -40.69
C ILE A 482 2.13 8.81 -41.86
N SER A 483 1.69 9.07 -43.10
CA SER A 483 2.33 8.53 -44.32
C SER A 483 3.73 9.06 -44.59
N GLU A 484 4.11 10.21 -44.02
CA GLU A 484 5.46 10.78 -44.12
C GLU A 484 6.49 10.01 -43.28
N ILE A 485 6.03 9.27 -42.26
CA ILE A 485 6.92 8.58 -41.33
C ILE A 485 7.38 7.27 -41.95
N ARG A 486 8.71 7.08 -41.98
CA ARG A 486 9.33 5.84 -42.41
C ARG A 486 9.80 5.07 -41.19
N PRO A 487 9.04 4.06 -40.71
CA PRO A 487 9.38 3.38 -39.47
C PRO A 487 10.65 2.56 -39.62
N TYR A 488 11.52 2.59 -38.60
CA TYR A 488 12.70 1.72 -38.55
C TYR A 488 12.31 0.27 -38.25
N ASP A 489 11.29 0.07 -37.41
CA ASP A 489 10.75 -1.26 -37.10
C ASP A 489 9.60 -1.60 -38.06
N ARG A 490 9.81 -2.56 -38.97
CA ARG A 490 8.85 -2.89 -40.05
C ARG A 490 7.48 -3.34 -39.51
N PRO A 491 7.38 -4.28 -38.55
CA PRO A 491 6.13 -4.65 -37.90
C PRO A 491 5.34 -3.47 -37.31
N LEU A 492 6.02 -2.41 -36.83
CA LEU A 492 5.34 -1.24 -36.29
C LEU A 492 4.62 -0.45 -37.38
N GLY A 493 5.17 -0.42 -38.59
CA GLY A 493 4.54 0.24 -39.74
C GLY A 493 3.25 -0.41 -40.22
N GLU A 494 2.99 -1.66 -39.81
CA GLU A 494 1.73 -2.37 -40.12
C GLU A 494 0.63 -2.06 -39.10
N ASP A 495 0.98 -1.44 -37.96
CA ASP A 495 0.05 -1.08 -36.87
C ASP A 495 -0.29 0.42 -36.95
N GLU A 496 -1.52 0.71 -37.40
CA GLU A 496 -2.01 2.08 -37.57
C GLU A 496 -2.08 2.86 -36.24
N GLU A 497 -2.41 2.20 -35.11
CA GLU A 497 -2.54 2.86 -33.80
C GLU A 497 -1.16 3.27 -33.26
N GLN A 498 -0.16 2.40 -33.43
CA GLN A 498 1.22 2.72 -33.05
C GLN A 498 1.80 3.82 -33.95
N MET A 499 1.53 3.79 -35.25
CA MET A 499 1.97 4.83 -36.17
C MET A 499 1.27 6.18 -35.92
N GLU A 500 -0.03 6.20 -35.63
CA GLU A 500 -0.75 7.42 -35.19
C GLU A 500 -0.10 7.98 -33.91
N THR A 501 0.28 7.11 -32.97
CA THR A 501 0.97 7.51 -31.73
C THR A 501 2.32 8.14 -32.00
N VAL A 502 3.15 7.53 -32.85
CA VAL A 502 4.46 8.09 -33.24
C VAL A 502 4.29 9.45 -33.90
N ALA A 503 3.34 9.55 -34.84
CA ALA A 503 3.04 10.78 -35.54
C ALA A 503 2.52 11.88 -34.60
N ALA A 504 1.70 11.52 -33.61
CA ALA A 504 1.18 12.45 -32.60
C ALA A 504 2.29 13.03 -31.72
N ILE A 505 3.29 12.22 -31.37
CA ILE A 505 4.45 12.66 -30.60
C ILE A 505 5.33 13.61 -31.42
N LEU A 506 5.61 13.28 -32.69
CA LEU A 506 6.48 14.09 -33.56
C LEU A 506 5.93 15.49 -33.86
N ASN A 507 4.60 15.60 -33.94
CA ASN A 507 3.90 16.83 -34.27
C ASN A 507 3.55 17.69 -33.04
N GLN A 508 3.98 17.31 -31.84
CA GLN A 508 3.80 18.16 -30.65
C GLN A 508 4.61 19.45 -30.76
N LYS A 509 3.98 20.56 -30.39
CA LYS A 509 4.63 21.87 -30.34
C LYS A 509 5.43 22.01 -29.04
N PRO A 510 6.53 22.78 -29.03
CA PRO A 510 7.20 23.15 -27.80
C PRO A 510 6.21 23.81 -26.84
N GLY A 511 6.13 23.31 -25.60
CA GLY A 511 5.17 23.80 -24.62
C GLY A 511 3.87 22.99 -24.50
N SER A 512 3.65 21.95 -25.31
CA SER A 512 2.52 21.03 -25.16
C SER A 512 2.44 20.37 -23.77
N VAL A 513 1.24 19.96 -23.36
CA VAL A 513 1.01 19.11 -22.17
C VAL A 513 1.70 17.75 -22.30
N PRO A 514 1.94 17.00 -21.21
CA PRO A 514 2.52 15.66 -21.28
C PRO A 514 1.67 14.73 -22.15
N PHE A 515 2.32 13.96 -23.01
CA PHE A 515 1.67 12.95 -23.84
C PHE A 515 1.73 11.59 -23.14
N VAL A 516 0.57 10.95 -22.96
CA VAL A 516 0.46 9.66 -22.26
C VAL A 516 0.13 8.58 -23.27
N VAL A 517 1.02 7.59 -23.39
CA VAL A 517 0.80 6.39 -24.21
C VAL A 517 0.25 5.29 -23.32
N PHE A 518 -1.00 4.90 -23.54
CA PHE A 518 -1.61 3.77 -22.86
C PHE A 518 -1.56 2.52 -23.73
N GLY A 519 -1.39 1.35 -23.11
CA GLY A 519 -1.44 0.08 -23.82
C GLY A 519 -1.34 -1.10 -22.85
N PRO A 520 -2.14 -2.17 -23.01
CA PRO A 520 -2.00 -3.40 -22.24
C PRO A 520 -0.59 -4.04 -22.31
N PRO A 521 -0.28 -5.01 -21.44
CA PRO A 521 0.95 -5.80 -21.57
C PRO A 521 1.05 -6.46 -22.96
N GLY A 522 2.21 -6.35 -23.60
CA GLY A 522 2.46 -6.95 -24.92
C GLY A 522 2.16 -6.08 -26.14
N THR A 523 1.48 -4.94 -26.00
CA THR A 523 1.07 -4.07 -27.14
C THR A 523 2.17 -3.16 -27.68
N GLY A 524 3.44 -3.56 -27.59
CA GLY A 524 4.51 -2.81 -28.25
C GLY A 524 4.88 -1.42 -27.70
N LYS A 525 4.26 -0.90 -26.62
CA LYS A 525 4.51 0.46 -26.06
C LYS A 525 5.98 0.93 -26.10
N THR A 526 6.90 0.10 -25.60
CA THR A 526 8.34 0.43 -25.57
C THR A 526 8.93 0.55 -26.96
N VAL A 527 8.48 -0.29 -27.90
CA VAL A 527 8.86 -0.22 -29.32
C VAL A 527 8.35 1.08 -29.92
N THR A 528 7.08 1.43 -29.69
CA THR A 528 6.45 2.67 -30.17
C THR A 528 7.17 3.92 -29.65
N ILE A 529 7.52 3.96 -28.37
CA ILE A 529 8.25 5.09 -27.78
C ILE A 529 9.68 5.17 -28.34
N VAL A 530 10.37 4.04 -28.49
CA VAL A 530 11.71 4.02 -29.07
C VAL A 530 11.69 4.47 -30.54
N GLU A 531 10.66 4.10 -31.29
CA GLU A 531 10.47 4.56 -32.66
C GLU A 531 10.27 6.08 -32.70
N ALA A 532 9.39 6.62 -31.87
CA ALA A 532 9.20 8.07 -31.76
C ALA A 532 10.49 8.81 -31.37
N MET A 533 11.30 8.23 -30.48
CA MET A 533 12.62 8.78 -30.13
C MET A 533 13.56 8.84 -31.33
N ARG A 534 13.61 7.79 -32.16
CA ARG A 534 14.44 7.77 -33.37
C ARG A 534 14.01 8.85 -34.35
N GLN A 535 12.72 8.86 -34.71
CA GLN A 535 12.15 9.84 -35.62
C GLN A 535 12.41 11.29 -35.15
N LEU A 536 12.33 11.56 -33.82
CA LEU A 536 12.71 12.86 -33.27
C LEU A 536 14.20 13.17 -33.44
N LEU A 537 15.09 12.20 -33.22
CA LEU A 537 16.54 12.38 -33.37
C LEU A 537 16.96 12.57 -34.84
N ASP A 538 16.23 11.99 -35.79
CA ASP A 538 16.49 12.16 -37.21
C ASP A 538 15.96 13.50 -37.75
N SER A 539 14.92 14.06 -37.10
CA SER A 539 14.36 15.36 -37.50
C SER A 539 15.33 16.53 -37.35
N SER A 540 16.25 16.49 -36.39
CA SER A 540 17.24 17.54 -36.16
C SER A 540 18.37 17.06 -35.23
N ASP A 541 19.60 17.43 -35.56
CA ASP A 541 20.79 17.15 -34.74
C ASP A 541 20.82 17.90 -33.40
N ASP A 542 20.00 18.94 -33.24
CA ASP A 542 19.86 19.69 -31.99
C ASP A 542 18.96 18.99 -30.98
N VAL A 543 18.24 17.95 -31.40
CA VAL A 543 17.38 17.18 -30.51
C VAL A 543 18.22 16.45 -29.47
N ARG A 544 17.86 16.67 -28.20
CA ARG A 544 18.42 16.02 -27.02
C ARG A 544 17.31 15.38 -26.23
N ILE A 545 17.49 14.10 -25.87
CA ILE A 545 16.47 13.30 -25.18
C ILE A 545 17.00 12.79 -23.85
N LEU A 546 16.24 13.04 -22.77
CA LEU A 546 16.41 12.35 -21.50
C LEU A 546 15.32 11.30 -21.39
N ALA A 547 15.70 10.03 -21.48
CA ALA A 547 14.79 8.89 -21.38
C ALA A 547 14.87 8.31 -19.96
N CYS A 548 13.74 8.28 -19.26
CA CYS A 548 13.64 7.78 -17.89
C CYS A 548 12.78 6.52 -17.83
N ALA A 549 13.17 5.57 -16.99
CA ALA A 549 12.38 4.38 -16.70
C ALA A 549 12.35 4.09 -15.19
N PRO A 550 11.30 3.41 -14.67
CA PRO A 550 11.17 3.15 -13.23
C PRO A 550 12.21 2.16 -12.71
N ASN A 551 12.74 1.29 -13.57
CA ASN A 551 13.73 0.28 -13.18
C ASN A 551 14.87 0.14 -14.20
N ASN A 552 15.96 -0.50 -13.77
CA ASN A 552 17.16 -0.67 -14.59
C ASN A 552 16.90 -1.52 -15.85
N SER A 553 16.12 -2.59 -15.76
CA SER A 553 15.84 -3.49 -16.90
C SER A 553 15.10 -2.78 -18.04
N ALA A 554 14.14 -1.92 -17.70
CA ALA A 554 13.40 -1.11 -18.66
C ALA A 554 14.32 -0.06 -19.32
N ALA A 555 15.15 0.65 -18.54
CA ALA A 555 16.13 1.59 -19.07
C ALA A 555 17.15 0.90 -20.00
N ASP A 556 17.60 -0.31 -19.63
CA ASP A 556 18.51 -1.10 -20.43
C ASP A 556 17.86 -1.54 -21.76
N THR A 557 16.58 -1.91 -21.75
CA THR A 557 15.82 -2.25 -22.96
C THR A 557 15.75 -1.08 -23.95
N ILE A 558 15.58 0.17 -23.45
CA ILE A 558 15.62 1.37 -24.30
C ILE A 558 16.99 1.49 -24.98
N VAL A 559 18.09 1.31 -24.24
CA VAL A 559 19.45 1.36 -24.81
C VAL A 559 19.71 0.21 -25.78
N ARG A 560 19.23 -1.01 -25.53
CA ARG A 560 19.40 -2.12 -26.50
C ARG A 560 18.70 -1.85 -27.82
N LYS A 561 17.55 -1.18 -27.80
CA LYS A 561 16.83 -0.84 -29.02
C LYS A 561 17.44 0.37 -29.73
N LEU A 562 17.88 1.40 -29.02
CA LEU A 562 18.45 2.62 -29.62
C LEU A 562 19.95 2.50 -29.97
N GLY A 563 20.70 1.73 -29.19
CA GLY A 563 22.15 1.59 -29.26
C GLY A 563 22.68 1.21 -30.65
N PRO A 564 22.19 0.13 -31.27
CA PRO A 564 22.69 -0.34 -32.57
C PRO A 564 22.57 0.67 -33.71
N THR A 565 21.63 1.61 -33.63
CA THR A 565 21.38 2.61 -34.69
C THR A 565 22.16 3.91 -34.46
N LEU A 566 22.26 4.38 -33.21
CA LEU A 566 22.88 5.67 -32.89
C LEU A 566 24.35 5.57 -32.45
N GLY A 567 24.78 4.40 -31.95
CA GLY A 567 26.11 4.16 -31.45
C GLY A 567 26.38 4.72 -30.04
N ALA A 568 27.49 4.26 -29.45
CA ALA A 568 27.90 4.60 -28.08
C ALA A 568 28.39 6.06 -27.90
N THR A 569 28.66 6.76 -28.99
CA THR A 569 29.07 8.18 -28.96
C THR A 569 27.88 9.12 -28.75
N LYS A 570 26.67 8.71 -29.18
CA LYS A 570 25.45 9.53 -29.12
C LYS A 570 24.55 9.14 -27.95
N ILE A 571 24.63 7.93 -27.42
CA ILE A 571 23.81 7.44 -26.31
C ILE A 571 24.66 7.21 -25.06
N PHE A 572 24.15 7.66 -23.92
CA PHE A 572 24.72 7.39 -22.61
C PHE A 572 23.72 6.73 -21.66
N ARG A 573 24.10 5.59 -21.08
CA ARG A 573 23.35 4.90 -20.02
C ARG A 573 23.87 5.34 -18.65
N LEU A 574 23.07 6.18 -17.98
CA LEU A 574 23.38 6.70 -16.65
C LEU A 574 22.91 5.71 -15.57
N ASN A 575 23.86 4.93 -15.03
CA ASN A 575 23.63 3.97 -13.96
C ASN A 575 23.87 4.60 -12.57
N ALA A 576 23.18 4.07 -11.56
CA ALA A 576 23.49 4.38 -10.17
C ALA A 576 24.86 3.78 -9.79
N LEU A 577 25.64 4.50 -8.97
CA LEU A 577 26.94 4.02 -8.48
C LEU A 577 26.85 2.71 -7.68
N SER A 578 25.68 2.43 -7.12
CA SER A 578 25.35 1.22 -6.36
C SER A 578 25.03 0.01 -7.25
N ARG A 579 24.77 0.19 -8.54
CA ARG A 579 24.39 -0.92 -9.43
C ARG A 579 25.59 -1.85 -9.62
N LYS A 580 25.38 -3.16 -9.56
CA LYS A 580 26.45 -4.14 -9.83
C LYS A 580 26.75 -4.19 -11.32
N LEU A 581 28.02 -4.28 -11.70
CA LEU A 581 28.42 -4.40 -13.10
C LEU A 581 27.95 -5.74 -13.71
N ASP A 582 27.91 -6.81 -12.92
CA ASP A 582 27.46 -8.14 -13.33
C ASP A 582 25.98 -8.17 -13.76
N GLU A 583 25.17 -7.23 -13.27
CA GLU A 583 23.75 -7.08 -13.66
C GLU A 583 23.59 -6.41 -15.04
N VAL A 584 24.67 -5.88 -15.61
CA VAL A 584 24.66 -5.22 -16.92
C VAL A 584 25.22 -6.16 -17.97
N GLY A 585 24.41 -6.42 -18.99
CA GLY A 585 24.82 -7.21 -20.16
C GLY A 585 26.07 -6.62 -20.83
N LYS A 586 26.92 -7.49 -21.38
CA LYS A 586 28.17 -7.07 -22.04
C LYS A 586 27.92 -6.13 -23.23
N ASP A 587 26.78 -6.30 -23.89
CA ASP A 587 26.24 -5.45 -24.96
C ASP A 587 26.02 -4.00 -24.54
N LEU A 588 25.72 -3.76 -23.25
CA LEU A 588 25.40 -2.43 -22.72
C LEU A 588 26.60 -1.67 -22.16
N ARG A 589 27.71 -2.36 -21.89
CA ARG A 589 28.92 -1.77 -21.31
C ARG A 589 29.49 -0.60 -22.13
N PRO A 590 29.49 -0.63 -23.49
CA PRO A 590 29.97 0.50 -24.29
C PRO A 590 29.20 1.81 -24.07
N TYR A 591 27.94 1.73 -23.64
CA TYR A 591 27.09 2.90 -23.39
C TYR A 591 27.21 3.43 -21.94
N CYS A 592 27.98 2.76 -21.08
CA CYS A 592 28.11 3.09 -19.67
C CYS A 592 29.46 3.77 -19.38
N CYS A 593 29.50 4.66 -18.38
CA CYS A 593 30.76 5.18 -17.85
C CYS A 593 31.23 4.25 -16.73
N ILE A 594 32.28 3.48 -16.99
CA ILE A 594 32.89 2.54 -16.04
C ILE A 594 34.32 2.99 -15.80
N ASN A 595 34.73 3.06 -14.53
CA ASN A 595 36.09 3.44 -14.18
C ASN A 595 37.07 2.25 -14.29
N GLY A 596 38.37 2.52 -14.18
CA GLY A 596 39.42 1.49 -14.28
C GLY A 596 39.36 0.39 -13.23
N ASN A 597 38.46 0.47 -12.24
CA ASN A 597 38.25 -0.55 -11.23
C ASN A 597 36.90 -1.28 -11.37
N GLU A 598 36.26 -1.22 -12.54
CA GLU A 598 34.99 -1.90 -12.84
C GLU A 598 33.76 -1.38 -12.06
N PHE A 599 33.79 -0.14 -11.58
CA PHE A 599 32.61 0.53 -10.99
C PHE A 599 32.03 1.56 -11.94
N PHE A 600 30.71 1.76 -11.87
CA PHE A 600 30.09 2.89 -12.56
C PHE A 600 30.63 4.21 -12.02
N ALA A 601 30.90 5.13 -12.95
CA ALA A 601 31.32 6.48 -12.66
C ALA A 601 30.33 7.49 -13.26
N MET A 602 30.43 8.73 -12.79
CA MET A 602 29.69 9.85 -13.38
C MET A 602 30.60 10.55 -14.37
N PRO A 603 30.15 10.79 -15.62
CA PRO A 603 30.92 11.53 -16.61
C PRO A 603 31.05 13.00 -16.21
N SER A 604 31.96 13.71 -16.86
CA SER A 604 32.05 15.17 -16.72
C SER A 604 30.81 15.86 -17.33
N VAL A 605 30.57 17.12 -16.96
CA VAL A 605 29.46 17.90 -17.54
C VAL A 605 29.62 18.08 -19.06
N GLU A 606 30.87 18.18 -19.52
CA GLU A 606 31.21 18.38 -20.93
C GLU A 606 30.93 17.11 -21.74
N GLU A 607 31.38 15.96 -21.24
CA GLU A 607 31.04 14.65 -21.81
C GLU A 607 29.52 14.44 -21.85
N LEU A 608 28.82 14.76 -20.75
CA LEU A 608 27.38 14.56 -20.67
C LEU A 608 26.60 15.41 -21.69
N LYS A 609 27.12 16.59 -22.07
CA LYS A 609 26.52 17.47 -23.09
C LYS A 609 26.73 16.97 -24.53
N ASN A 610 27.77 16.16 -24.76
CA ASN A 610 28.08 15.62 -26.08
C ASN A 610 27.08 14.52 -26.50
N TYR A 611 26.50 13.81 -25.55
CA TYR A 611 25.49 12.80 -25.83
C TYR A 611 24.17 13.42 -26.32
N ARG A 612 23.55 12.77 -27.31
CA ARG A 612 22.22 13.13 -27.82
C ARG A 612 21.10 12.52 -26.99
N VAL A 613 21.32 11.33 -26.45
CA VAL A 613 20.35 10.61 -25.63
C VAL A 613 21.00 10.19 -24.32
N VAL A 614 20.38 10.55 -23.20
CA VAL A 614 20.77 10.05 -21.88
C VAL A 614 19.64 9.17 -21.37
N VAL A 615 19.95 7.90 -21.08
CA VAL A 615 18.99 6.92 -20.55
C VAL A 615 19.29 6.62 -19.09
N SER A 616 18.32 6.88 -18.21
CA SER A 616 18.49 6.75 -16.77
C SER A 616 17.27 6.12 -16.10
N THR A 617 17.40 5.74 -14.83
CA THR A 617 16.20 5.51 -14.01
C THR A 617 15.61 6.83 -13.55
N CYS A 618 14.30 6.92 -13.28
CA CYS A 618 13.67 8.16 -12.80
C CYS A 618 14.39 8.73 -11.58
N LEU A 619 14.86 7.85 -10.68
CA LEU A 619 15.65 8.26 -9.52
C LEU A 619 17.02 8.87 -9.86
N SER A 620 17.65 8.44 -10.96
CA SER A 620 18.96 8.92 -11.38
C SER A 620 18.89 10.10 -12.35
N ALA A 621 17.69 10.45 -12.82
CA ALA A 621 17.44 11.57 -13.74
C ALA A 621 17.81 12.95 -13.15
N CYS A 622 17.94 13.06 -11.81
CA CYS A 622 18.38 14.28 -11.15
C CYS A 622 19.90 14.54 -11.26
N VAL A 623 20.69 13.52 -11.67
CA VAL A 623 22.16 13.60 -11.74
C VAL A 623 22.63 14.67 -12.73
N PRO A 624 22.11 14.77 -13.98
CA PRO A 624 22.41 15.87 -14.89
C PRO A 624 22.29 17.26 -14.25
N ALA A 625 21.18 17.52 -13.54
CA ALA A 625 20.96 18.79 -12.85
C ALA A 625 21.97 18.99 -11.70
N SER A 626 22.26 17.92 -10.94
CA SER A 626 23.22 17.94 -9.82
C SER A 626 24.67 18.21 -10.28
N LEU A 627 25.03 17.73 -11.48
CA LEU A 627 26.31 18.02 -12.12
C LEU A 627 26.38 19.46 -12.65
N GLY A 628 25.25 20.15 -12.77
CA GLY A 628 25.19 21.57 -13.16
C GLY A 628 24.75 21.82 -14.59
N ILE A 629 24.08 20.86 -15.24
CA ILE A 629 23.38 21.10 -16.50
C ILE A 629 22.21 22.05 -16.24
N LYS A 630 22.25 23.23 -16.88
CA LYS A 630 21.18 24.23 -16.76
C LYS A 630 19.88 23.69 -17.33
N ARG A 631 18.77 23.98 -16.63
CA ARG A 631 17.42 23.74 -17.14
C ARG A 631 17.16 24.71 -18.30
N CYS A 632 16.61 24.21 -19.39
CA CYS A 632 16.13 25.06 -20.49
C CYS A 632 14.64 25.30 -20.27
N GLY A 633 14.30 26.48 -19.75
CA GLY A 633 12.91 26.82 -19.43
C GLY A 633 12.70 28.17 -18.73
N GLY A 634 13.75 28.83 -18.25
CA GLY A 634 13.64 30.22 -17.80
C GLY A 634 13.98 31.19 -18.92
N ASN A 635 12.97 31.82 -19.53
CA ASN A 635 12.96 33.08 -20.32
C ASN A 635 14.17 33.51 -21.18
N SER A 636 15.12 32.64 -21.52
CA SER A 636 16.21 32.94 -22.45
C SER A 636 15.91 32.28 -23.79
N LEU A 637 15.32 33.08 -24.68
CA LEU A 637 15.10 32.83 -26.11
C LEU A 637 16.42 32.74 -26.91
N SER A 638 17.40 31.97 -26.43
CA SER A 638 18.69 31.86 -27.13
C SER A 638 19.37 30.50 -26.92
N ALA A 639 18.90 29.50 -27.66
CA ALA A 639 19.66 28.39 -28.27
C ALA A 639 18.64 27.39 -28.83
N GLY A 640 18.40 27.45 -30.14
CA GLY A 640 17.35 26.72 -30.84
C GLY A 640 17.62 25.22 -30.94
N GLY A 641 17.04 24.43 -30.03
CA GLY A 641 16.95 22.99 -30.17
C GLY A 641 15.67 22.46 -29.52
N ARG A 642 14.92 21.59 -30.21
CA ARG A 642 13.80 20.85 -29.61
C ARG A 642 14.35 19.88 -28.57
N LYS A 643 13.96 20.03 -27.31
CA LYS A 643 14.36 19.11 -26.22
C LYS A 643 13.13 18.37 -25.74
N SER A 644 13.21 17.05 -25.72
CA SER A 644 12.10 16.18 -25.32
C SER A 644 12.53 15.34 -24.13
N THR A 645 11.73 15.35 -23.07
CA THR A 645 11.89 14.40 -21.96
C THR A 645 10.84 13.34 -22.15
N ILE A 646 11.25 12.07 -22.13
CA ILE A 646 10.35 10.93 -22.31
C ILE A 646 10.47 10.05 -21.07
N GLU A 647 9.34 9.83 -20.41
CA GLU A 647 9.23 8.94 -19.27
C GLU A 647 8.44 7.70 -19.66
N CYS A 648 9.07 6.53 -19.57
CA CYS A 648 8.45 5.24 -19.82
C CYS A 648 8.02 4.60 -18.49
N GLY A 649 6.84 4.96 -17.98
CA GLY A 649 6.24 4.30 -16.82
C GLY A 649 5.56 2.98 -17.19
N SER A 650 5.68 1.95 -16.35
CA SER A 650 4.73 0.84 -16.35
C SER A 650 3.57 1.18 -15.41
N ASP A 651 2.34 0.72 -15.70
CA ASP A 651 1.09 1.10 -15.00
C ASP A 651 1.14 1.03 -13.45
N ARG A 652 2.08 0.27 -12.88
CA ARG A 652 2.27 0.19 -11.41
C ARG A 652 3.09 1.32 -10.79
N SER A 653 3.70 2.19 -11.59
CA SER A 653 4.69 3.19 -11.12
C SER A 653 4.24 4.64 -11.21
N ILE A 654 3.09 4.92 -11.83
CA ILE A 654 2.52 6.29 -11.93
C ILE A 654 1.98 6.79 -10.57
N HIS A 655 1.94 5.92 -9.55
CA HIS A 655 1.50 6.24 -8.18
C HIS A 655 2.63 6.41 -7.15
N ARG A 656 3.89 6.66 -7.58
CA ARG A 656 4.99 6.96 -6.65
C ARG A 656 5.79 8.18 -7.05
#